data_AF-A0A934KWH0-F1
#
_entry.id   AF-A0A934KWH0-F1
#
_cell.length_a   1.000
_cell.length_b   1.000
_cell.length_c   1.000
_cell.angle_alpha   90.00
_cell.angle_beta   90.00
_cell.angle_gamma   90.00
#
_symmetry.space_group_name_H-M   'P 1'
#
loop_
_entity.id
_entity.type
_entity.pdbx_description
1 polymer ?
#
loop_
_entity_poly.entity_id
_entity_poly.type
_entity_poly.pdbx_seq_one_letter_code
_entity_poly.pdbx_strand_id
1 'polypeptide(L)'
;MSEGNYMENRDVIRLTEQYWQSIINLRQVLPVDEYHLYLFLLSAFYDGIIGKEFTKREVDYEGLFYALEDDFRYFEIIHIYKPIINNIPEWPIQDMIEEFDKIGNNIPVSVFNKVFENLLFRLISIQGKHSGEFLLPNEISSLVMELIVIPARAKVFNPFAGLASFATYLNNAESYFGQEINNSTWALGKLRLLRLEKSRTFNIDYRVEDSINNWPEFKDFDLIVSNPPFNYKIDSFIADQFGRKRMTAETYVINKGLKSINFDGKVACVISQGLLFKGGEEQRFREYLVEEGLIETIVSLPDGILKHTGIPVCIMILTRKRISNRVIKLIDASSFLNNENKREKHLDVDRLLDHLNEFSRSKTVMEVSIDQVRQNHYNLNIKRYFLEDFNGVSLYELVQPIRGQRVGNENKTKGKFVRTSNLKDNDVSYLLNLDEIKERELPFHSNRIDSNCILISMRWKSLKPTLFEYKGVPIFIGIDVVAIKVHSNNFKVDPHYLISELRSTKVLKQVAAFQNPGAVTSLNRDDFFEIKIDVPTIEEQTAKVKGILELSEKFKVLQKERNALAHGQEVKSFDEFASLKHSLGTPRQNILSNAKSLIRFFESNDTSGFDEVKKQYAERYKTSLINDLIQIKEDINHISAILEKGEKGLVLENHELTPISVKDIQKVLRGLKSSRDKFTLHFEQASNDEIKGKAILANLTLFQILIDNIISNAEKYGFKNISKLNLLIIELKVTEELMIIEMKNNGLPFPENFSKEKFIAKFSTSSVDNGSGLGGYDINRIASYFDNPDWELTLNEEDIFPVIFRFSFPIIPMINE
;
A
#
# COMPACT_ATOMS: atom_id res chain seq x y z
N MET A 1 35.05 15.63 4.20
CA MET A 1 34.89 15.53 2.73
C MET A 1 35.74 16.62 2.10
N SER A 2 36.59 16.30 1.11
CA SER A 2 37.44 17.28 0.41
C SER A 2 36.62 18.20 -0.50
N GLU A 3 37.09 19.42 -0.79
CA GLU A 3 36.42 20.37 -1.71
C GLU A 3 36.11 19.76 -3.09
N GLY A 4 36.95 18.82 -3.56
CA GLY A 4 36.73 18.07 -4.79
C GLY A 4 35.46 17.20 -4.77
N ASN A 5 35.18 16.51 -3.66
CA ASN A 5 33.96 15.68 -3.52
C ASN A 5 32.69 16.55 -3.44
N TYR A 6 32.79 17.77 -2.91
CA TYR A 6 31.65 18.69 -2.85
C TYR A 6 31.27 19.25 -4.22
N MET A 7 32.26 19.58 -5.07
CA MET A 7 32.01 20.06 -6.43
C MET A 7 31.43 18.96 -7.32
N GLU A 8 31.99 17.75 -7.23
CA GLU A 8 31.49 16.58 -7.98
C GLU A 8 30.02 16.27 -7.63
N ASN A 9 29.65 16.35 -6.35
CA ASN A 9 28.28 16.07 -5.91
C ASN A 9 27.27 17.14 -6.39
N ARG A 10 27.68 18.41 -6.43
CA ARG A 10 26.84 19.49 -7.00
C ARG A 10 26.60 19.30 -8.49
N ASP A 11 27.64 18.92 -9.24
CA ASP A 11 27.50 18.66 -10.68
C ASP A 11 26.62 17.44 -10.95
N VAL A 12 26.75 16.37 -10.17
CA VAL A 12 25.87 15.19 -10.26
C VAL A 12 24.41 15.60 -10.05
N ILE A 13 24.09 16.36 -8.98
CA ILE A 13 22.72 16.79 -8.70
C ILE A 13 22.18 17.67 -9.83
N ARG A 14 22.97 18.66 -10.27
CA ARG A 14 22.58 19.59 -11.35
C ARG A 14 22.30 18.86 -12.65
N LEU A 15 23.21 17.98 -13.09
CA LEU A 15 23.06 17.21 -14.32
C LEU A 15 21.90 16.22 -14.24
N THR A 16 21.75 15.53 -13.10
CA THR A 16 20.61 14.64 -12.86
C THR A 16 19.30 15.40 -13.06
N GLU A 17 19.18 16.61 -12.51
CA GLU A 17 17.96 17.40 -12.65
C GLU A 17 17.74 17.88 -14.09
N GLN A 18 18.80 18.28 -14.80
CA GLN A 18 18.70 18.67 -16.21
C GLN A 18 18.19 17.54 -17.11
N TYR A 19 18.80 16.35 -17.01
CA TYR A 19 18.32 15.17 -17.74
C TYR A 19 16.91 14.78 -17.30
N TRP A 20 16.61 14.84 -16.00
CA TRP A 20 15.27 14.51 -15.49
C TRP A 20 14.18 15.42 -16.06
N GLN A 21 14.42 16.73 -16.16
CA GLN A 21 13.46 17.66 -16.77
C GLN A 21 13.21 17.33 -18.24
N SER A 22 14.23 16.90 -18.99
CA SER A 22 14.03 16.44 -20.38
C SER A 22 13.16 15.18 -20.48
N ILE A 23 13.24 14.25 -19.52
CA ILE A 23 12.35 13.07 -19.44
C ILE A 23 10.90 13.50 -19.19
N ILE A 24 10.67 14.48 -18.32
CA ILE A 24 9.32 14.99 -18.01
C ILE A 24 8.64 15.59 -19.25
N ASN A 25 9.41 16.28 -20.09
CA ASN A 25 8.89 16.88 -21.33
C ASN A 25 8.44 15.82 -22.36
N LEU A 26 8.88 14.57 -22.22
CA LEU A 26 8.56 13.44 -23.12
C LEU A 26 7.37 12.59 -22.65
N ARG A 27 6.72 12.97 -21.53
CA ARG A 27 5.61 12.22 -20.90
C ARG A 27 4.36 12.03 -21.76
N GLN A 28 4.24 12.76 -22.88
CA GLN A 28 3.11 12.65 -23.80
C GLN A 28 3.34 11.62 -24.93
N VAL A 29 4.52 11.02 -25.01
CA VAL A 29 4.94 10.20 -26.16
C VAL A 29 5.25 8.75 -25.78
N LEU A 30 5.99 8.55 -24.69
CA LEU A 30 6.36 7.21 -24.22
C LEU A 30 5.47 6.81 -23.04
N PRO A 31 4.96 5.55 -23.02
CA PRO A 31 4.43 4.96 -21.80
C PRO A 31 5.49 5.00 -20.69
N VAL A 32 5.04 5.19 -19.45
CA VAL A 32 5.92 5.27 -18.27
C VAL A 32 6.84 4.04 -18.18
N ASP A 33 6.32 2.85 -18.49
CA ASP A 33 7.05 1.58 -18.47
C ASP A 33 8.23 1.52 -19.48
N GLU A 34 8.24 2.38 -20.50
CA GLU A 34 9.25 2.41 -21.55
C GLU A 34 10.32 3.49 -21.36
N TYR A 35 10.27 4.27 -20.26
CA TYR A 35 11.25 5.34 -20.01
C TYR A 35 12.70 4.85 -19.89
N HIS A 36 12.94 3.55 -19.73
CA HIS A 36 14.29 2.98 -19.82
C HIS A 36 14.96 3.18 -21.19
N LEU A 37 14.17 3.37 -22.26
CA LEU A 37 14.70 3.73 -23.59
C LEU A 37 15.53 5.01 -23.53
N TYR A 38 15.13 5.96 -22.68
CA TYR A 38 15.88 7.20 -22.49
C TYR A 38 17.30 6.93 -21.98
N LEU A 39 17.46 6.04 -20.99
CA LEU A 39 18.78 5.67 -20.46
C LEU A 39 19.64 4.94 -21.50
N PHE A 40 19.02 4.14 -22.36
CA PHE A 40 19.67 3.47 -23.47
C PHE A 40 20.26 4.49 -24.46
N LEU A 41 19.43 5.41 -24.96
CA LEU A 41 19.85 6.44 -25.91
C LEU A 41 20.86 7.41 -25.28
N LEU A 42 20.65 7.81 -24.02
CA LEU A 42 21.59 8.66 -23.29
C LEU A 42 22.97 7.98 -23.15
N SER A 43 23.00 6.67 -22.89
CA SER A 43 24.26 5.91 -22.80
C SER A 43 24.97 5.86 -24.15
N ALA A 44 24.23 5.57 -25.23
CA ALA A 44 24.78 5.54 -26.59
C ALA A 44 25.31 6.92 -27.02
N PHE A 45 24.60 8.00 -26.67
CA PHE A 45 25.03 9.37 -26.93
C PHE A 45 26.31 9.72 -26.17
N TYR A 46 26.36 9.42 -24.88
CA TYR A 46 27.53 9.65 -24.04
C TYR A 46 28.77 8.91 -24.56
N ASP A 47 28.58 7.67 -25.02
CA ASP A 47 29.64 6.85 -25.59
C ASP A 47 30.04 7.25 -27.03
N GLY A 48 29.37 8.24 -27.62
CA GLY A 48 29.66 8.78 -28.95
C GLY A 48 29.20 7.89 -30.11
N ILE A 49 28.26 6.97 -29.87
CA ILE A 49 27.69 6.09 -30.90
C ILE A 49 26.60 6.81 -31.68
N ILE A 50 25.87 7.70 -31.01
CA ILE A 50 24.85 8.54 -31.63
C ILE A 50 25.13 10.01 -31.28
N GLY A 51 24.86 10.93 -32.21
CA GLY A 51 25.03 12.37 -32.03
C GLY A 51 24.11 13.22 -32.91
N LYS A 52 24.44 14.51 -33.03
CA LYS A 52 23.65 15.51 -33.79
C LYS A 52 23.52 15.23 -35.29
N GLU A 53 24.27 14.30 -35.84
CA GLU A 53 24.09 13.82 -37.21
C GLU A 53 22.73 13.14 -37.39
N PHE A 54 22.18 12.54 -36.33
CA PHE A 54 20.85 11.92 -36.30
C PHE A 54 19.71 12.94 -36.09
N THR A 55 20.01 14.25 -35.99
CA THR A 55 19.02 15.33 -35.83
C THR A 55 18.89 16.23 -37.07
N LYS A 56 19.74 16.07 -38.10
CA LYS A 56 19.88 17.07 -39.17
C LYS A 56 18.90 16.94 -40.34
N ARG A 57 18.16 15.83 -40.44
CA ARG A 57 16.98 15.55 -41.30
C ARG A 57 16.15 14.47 -40.58
N GLU A 58 14.93 14.14 -41.03
CA GLU A 58 14.11 12.97 -40.57
C GLU A 58 15.02 11.85 -40.04
N VAL A 59 14.76 11.35 -38.82
CA VAL A 59 15.72 10.42 -38.17
C VAL A 59 15.92 9.26 -39.11
N ASP A 60 17.14 9.10 -39.59
CA ASP A 60 17.50 7.91 -40.32
C ASP A 60 17.57 6.76 -39.31
N TYR A 61 16.42 6.12 -39.06
CA TYR A 61 16.32 4.96 -38.18
C TYR A 61 17.21 3.83 -38.67
N GLU A 62 17.42 3.67 -39.99
CA GLU A 62 18.37 2.70 -40.50
C GLU A 62 19.79 3.06 -40.09
N GLY A 63 20.18 4.32 -40.21
CA GLY A 63 21.46 4.83 -39.71
C GLY A 63 21.64 4.67 -38.21
N LEU A 64 20.60 4.98 -37.42
CA LEU A 64 20.60 4.83 -35.96
C LEU A 64 20.79 3.36 -35.56
N PHE A 65 20.02 2.45 -36.17
CA PHE A 65 20.13 1.02 -35.92
C PHE A 65 21.48 0.48 -36.36
N TYR A 66 21.99 0.89 -37.51
CA TYR A 66 23.29 0.48 -38.00
C TYR A 66 24.41 0.87 -37.01
N ALA A 67 24.41 2.11 -36.51
CA ALA A 67 25.40 2.56 -35.54
C ALA A 67 25.36 1.77 -34.22
N LEU A 68 24.17 1.44 -33.74
CA LEU A 68 23.97 0.67 -32.50
C LEU A 68 24.25 -0.83 -32.67
N GLU A 69 24.01 -1.38 -33.86
CA GLU A 69 24.29 -2.77 -34.22
C GLU A 69 25.79 -3.01 -34.50
N ASP A 70 26.54 -2.00 -34.95
CA ASP A 70 27.99 -2.09 -35.18
C ASP A 70 28.81 -2.07 -33.88
N ASP A 71 28.28 -1.46 -32.80
CA ASP A 71 28.97 -1.42 -31.51
C ASP A 71 28.66 -2.66 -30.64
N PHE A 72 29.69 -3.43 -30.30
CA PHE A 72 29.57 -4.65 -29.51
C PHE A 72 28.90 -4.47 -28.13
N ARG A 73 28.93 -3.27 -27.54
CA ARG A 73 28.31 -2.99 -26.23
C ARG A 73 26.80 -2.86 -26.35
N TYR A 74 26.33 -2.32 -27.48
CA TYR A 74 24.93 -1.99 -27.72
C TYR A 74 24.22 -3.03 -28.60
N PHE A 75 24.96 -3.80 -29.40
CA PHE A 75 24.42 -4.79 -30.33
C PHE A 75 23.34 -5.68 -29.72
N GLU A 76 23.58 -6.33 -28.58
CA GLU A 76 22.57 -7.22 -28.00
C GLU A 76 21.42 -6.45 -27.32
N ILE A 77 21.66 -5.21 -26.87
CA ILE A 77 20.67 -4.38 -26.18
C ILE A 77 19.68 -3.77 -27.18
N ILE A 78 20.15 -3.35 -28.37
CA ILE A 78 19.29 -2.74 -29.39
C ILE A 78 18.21 -3.70 -29.89
N HIS A 79 18.46 -5.02 -29.90
CA HIS A 79 17.43 -5.99 -30.27
C HIS A 79 16.19 -5.94 -29.37
N ILE A 80 16.34 -5.48 -28.11
CA ILE A 80 15.23 -5.31 -27.17
C ILE A 80 14.50 -3.99 -27.40
N TYR A 81 15.24 -2.90 -27.67
CA TYR A 81 14.65 -1.56 -27.83
C TYR A 81 14.19 -1.25 -29.25
N LYS A 82 14.68 -1.96 -30.28
CA LYS A 82 14.33 -1.74 -31.69
C LYS A 82 12.82 -1.82 -31.97
N PRO A 83 12.05 -2.79 -31.43
CA PRO A 83 10.60 -2.79 -31.58
C PRO A 83 9.92 -1.58 -30.94
N ILE A 84 10.43 -1.08 -29.82
CA ILE A 84 9.91 0.10 -29.12
C ILE A 84 10.19 1.35 -29.96
N ILE A 85 11.42 1.51 -30.43
CA ILE A 85 11.85 2.62 -31.30
C ILE A 85 11.01 2.67 -32.58
N ASN A 86 10.72 1.53 -33.20
CA ASN A 86 9.90 1.46 -34.41
C ASN A 86 8.43 1.87 -34.18
N ASN A 87 7.94 1.79 -32.94
CA ASN A 87 6.56 2.11 -32.60
C ASN A 87 6.37 3.57 -32.14
N ILE A 88 7.46 4.33 -31.99
CA ILE A 88 7.39 5.76 -31.66
C ILE A 88 7.69 6.62 -32.88
N PRO A 89 6.99 7.77 -33.03
CA PRO A 89 7.34 8.76 -34.06
C PRO A 89 8.81 9.17 -33.98
N GLU A 90 9.36 9.76 -35.04
CA GLU A 90 10.78 10.17 -35.10
C GLU A 90 11.10 11.40 -34.22
N TRP A 91 10.20 12.39 -34.21
CA TRP A 91 10.40 13.67 -33.51
C TRP A 91 10.74 13.57 -32.00
N PRO A 92 10.20 12.64 -31.19
CA PRO A 92 10.58 12.48 -29.79
C PRO A 92 12.00 11.95 -29.62
N ILE A 93 12.48 11.10 -30.55
CA ILE A 93 13.86 10.62 -30.54
C ILE A 93 14.81 11.76 -30.93
N GLN A 94 14.43 12.58 -31.90
CA GLN A 94 15.17 13.80 -32.24
C GLN A 94 15.28 14.73 -31.04
N ASP A 95 14.15 15.03 -30.39
CA ASP A 95 14.09 15.89 -29.22
C ASP A 95 15.00 15.37 -28.10
N MET A 96 15.01 14.06 -27.83
CA MET A 96 15.92 13.44 -26.87
C MET A 96 17.40 13.71 -27.22
N ILE A 97 17.80 13.42 -28.45
CA ILE A 97 19.20 13.58 -28.89
C ILE A 97 19.60 15.06 -28.90
N GLU A 98 18.70 15.97 -29.27
CA GLU A 98 18.93 17.42 -29.21
C GLU A 98 19.11 17.91 -27.76
N GLU A 99 18.29 17.43 -26.82
CA GLU A 99 18.46 17.74 -25.40
C GLU A 99 19.79 17.19 -24.86
N PHE A 100 20.22 16.01 -25.29
CA PHE A 100 21.53 15.46 -24.93
C PHE A 100 22.67 16.33 -25.47
N ASP A 101 22.57 16.81 -26.72
CA ASP A 101 23.57 17.69 -27.34
C ASP A 101 23.65 19.05 -26.64
N LYS A 102 22.51 19.61 -26.22
CA LYS A 102 22.46 20.86 -25.43
C LYS A 102 23.22 20.73 -24.10
N ILE A 103 23.13 19.58 -23.45
CA ILE A 103 23.85 19.30 -22.19
C ILE A 103 25.32 18.98 -22.49
N GLY A 104 25.58 18.27 -23.58
CA GLY A 104 26.90 17.84 -24.04
C GLY A 104 27.39 16.54 -23.41
N ASN A 105 28.40 15.93 -24.03
CA ASN A 105 29.01 14.66 -23.58
C ASN A 105 30.38 14.84 -22.89
N ASN A 106 30.85 16.09 -22.70
CA ASN A 106 32.10 16.40 -21.98
C ASN A 106 31.93 16.29 -20.45
N ILE A 107 31.31 15.21 -19.99
CA ILE A 107 31.04 14.93 -18.57
C ILE A 107 32.05 13.88 -18.09
N PRO A 108 32.77 14.10 -16.98
CA PRO A 108 33.66 13.09 -16.42
C PRO A 108 32.94 11.76 -16.21
N VAL A 109 33.61 10.63 -16.52
CA VAL A 109 33.00 9.29 -16.44
C VAL A 109 32.40 9.01 -15.06
N SER A 110 33.09 9.36 -13.98
CA SER A 110 32.59 9.18 -12.61
C SER A 110 31.30 9.96 -12.34
N VAL A 111 31.20 11.18 -12.87
CA VAL A 111 30.02 12.04 -12.74
C VAL A 111 28.87 11.46 -13.57
N PHE A 112 29.11 11.08 -14.82
CA PHE A 112 28.08 10.52 -15.69
C PHE A 112 27.52 9.21 -15.11
N ASN A 113 28.37 8.33 -14.59
CA ASN A 113 27.92 7.07 -13.98
C ASN A 113 27.01 7.31 -12.76
N LYS A 114 27.34 8.29 -11.91
CA LYS A 114 26.48 8.70 -10.78
C LYS A 114 25.15 9.32 -11.26
N VAL A 115 25.19 10.13 -12.30
CA VAL A 115 23.99 10.70 -12.93
C VAL A 115 23.09 9.59 -13.51
N PHE A 116 23.68 8.62 -14.21
CA PHE A 116 22.97 7.45 -14.74
C PHE A 116 22.29 6.66 -13.62
N GLU A 117 23.00 6.33 -12.54
CA GLU A 117 22.42 5.63 -11.39
C GLU A 117 21.27 6.44 -10.78
N ASN A 118 21.44 7.74 -10.57
CA ASN A 118 20.36 8.58 -10.02
C ASN A 118 19.11 8.59 -10.91
N LEU A 119 19.30 8.72 -12.23
CA LEU A 119 18.19 8.67 -13.19
C LEU A 119 17.53 7.29 -13.20
N LEU A 120 18.31 6.21 -13.14
CA LEU A 120 17.82 4.83 -13.01
C LEU A 120 16.93 4.67 -11.78
N PHE A 121 17.40 5.08 -10.60
CA PHE A 121 16.62 5.02 -9.36
C PHE A 121 15.35 5.86 -9.43
N ARG A 122 15.41 7.06 -10.02
CA ARG A 122 14.23 7.93 -10.20
C ARG A 122 13.21 7.32 -11.17
N LEU A 123 13.65 6.76 -12.29
CA LEU A 123 12.78 6.11 -13.27
C LEU A 123 12.04 4.92 -12.68
N ILE A 124 12.76 4.07 -11.95
CA ILE A 124 12.18 2.91 -11.28
C ILE A 124 11.19 3.33 -10.19
N SER A 125 11.46 4.45 -9.51
CA SER A 125 10.54 4.99 -8.51
C SER A 125 9.21 5.47 -9.13
N ILE A 126 9.24 6.00 -10.36
CA ILE A 126 8.03 6.46 -11.07
C ILE A 126 7.20 5.31 -11.63
N GLN A 127 7.85 4.27 -12.16
CA GLN A 127 7.16 3.18 -12.86
C GLN A 127 6.38 2.24 -11.90
N GLY A 128 6.31 2.55 -10.60
CA GLY A 128 5.40 1.94 -9.66
C GLY A 128 5.60 0.44 -9.41
N LYS A 129 4.52 -0.22 -8.96
CA LYS A 129 4.52 -1.61 -8.45
C LYS A 129 4.96 -2.69 -9.45
N HIS A 130 5.04 -2.41 -10.76
CA HIS A 130 5.29 -3.43 -11.78
C HIS A 130 6.75 -3.51 -12.27
N SER A 131 7.57 -2.51 -11.98
CA SER A 131 8.94 -2.33 -12.50
C SER A 131 10.00 -2.20 -11.40
N GLY A 132 9.60 -1.76 -10.19
CA GLY A 132 10.47 -1.65 -9.03
C GLY A 132 10.81 -2.96 -8.32
N GLU A 133 10.16 -4.07 -8.67
CA GLU A 133 10.42 -5.37 -8.03
C GLU A 133 11.83 -5.92 -8.31
N PHE A 134 12.53 -5.41 -9.33
CA PHE A 134 13.80 -5.96 -9.82
C PHE A 134 15.06 -5.22 -9.32
N LEU A 135 14.91 -4.06 -8.67
CA LEU A 135 16.04 -3.32 -8.10
C LEU A 135 16.13 -3.54 -6.60
N LEU A 136 17.13 -4.33 -6.19
CA LEU A 136 17.49 -4.45 -4.79
C LEU A 136 18.13 -3.12 -4.31
N PRO A 137 17.67 -2.53 -3.18
CA PRO A 137 18.29 -1.35 -2.59
C PRO A 137 19.80 -1.52 -2.40
N ASN A 138 20.55 -0.42 -2.59
CA ASN A 138 22.00 -0.44 -2.51
C ASN A 138 22.49 -0.86 -1.13
N GLU A 139 21.78 -0.46 -0.08
CA GLU A 139 22.10 -0.77 1.30
C GLU A 139 22.03 -2.27 1.58
N ILE A 140 21.08 -2.99 0.96
CA ILE A 140 20.94 -4.44 1.13
C ILE A 140 22.00 -5.19 0.33
N SER A 141 22.20 -4.79 -0.94
CA SER A 141 23.24 -5.41 -1.78
C SER A 141 24.64 -5.18 -1.21
N SER A 142 24.94 -3.97 -0.74
CA SER A 142 26.18 -3.63 -0.03
C SER A 142 26.37 -4.51 1.20
N LEU A 143 25.37 -4.58 2.08
CA LEU A 143 25.48 -5.39 3.31
C LEU A 143 25.76 -6.86 3.00
N VAL A 144 25.07 -7.47 2.02
CA VAL A 144 25.33 -8.87 1.63
C VAL A 144 26.79 -9.06 1.22
N MET A 145 27.34 -8.13 0.44
CA MET A 145 28.69 -8.23 -0.10
C MET A 145 29.75 -7.97 0.98
N GLU A 146 29.52 -7.01 1.89
CA GLU A 146 30.42 -6.69 3.01
C GLU A 146 30.44 -7.78 4.10
N LEU A 147 29.34 -8.53 4.27
CA LEU A 147 29.30 -9.65 5.21
C LEU A 147 30.13 -10.87 4.78
N ILE A 148 30.63 -10.88 3.53
CA ILE A 148 31.28 -12.03 2.92
C ILE A 148 32.70 -11.66 2.51
N VAL A 149 33.67 -12.45 2.99
CA VAL A 149 35.03 -12.39 2.45
C VAL A 149 35.03 -13.02 1.06
N ILE A 150 35.13 -12.20 0.02
CA ILE A 150 35.18 -12.63 -1.37
C ILE A 150 36.64 -12.95 -1.75
N PRO A 151 36.96 -14.20 -2.13
CA PRO A 151 38.32 -14.54 -2.56
C PRO A 151 38.75 -13.74 -3.79
N ALA A 152 40.04 -13.46 -3.91
CA ALA A 152 40.59 -12.87 -5.13
C ALA A 152 40.29 -13.79 -6.33
N ARG A 153 39.79 -13.22 -7.43
CA ARG A 153 39.36 -13.96 -8.62
C ARG A 153 38.19 -14.92 -8.41
N ALA A 154 37.35 -14.64 -7.41
CA ALA A 154 36.14 -15.40 -7.17
C ALA A 154 35.24 -15.49 -8.41
N LYS A 155 34.65 -16.66 -8.63
CA LYS A 155 33.52 -16.83 -9.53
C LYS A 155 32.23 -16.59 -8.76
N VAL A 156 31.57 -15.48 -9.08
CA VAL A 156 30.33 -15.04 -8.43
C VAL A 156 29.16 -15.30 -9.37
N PHE A 157 28.14 -16.00 -8.90
CA PHE A 157 26.94 -16.28 -9.70
C PHE A 157 25.67 -15.71 -9.06
N ASN A 158 24.83 -15.11 -9.89
CA ASN A 158 23.52 -14.60 -9.52
C ASN A 158 22.43 -15.17 -10.44
N PRO A 159 21.65 -16.16 -9.97
CA PRO A 159 20.58 -16.78 -10.77
C PRO A 159 19.33 -15.90 -10.90
N PHE A 160 19.18 -14.82 -10.14
CA PHE A 160 18.04 -13.91 -10.26
C PHE A 160 18.59 -12.49 -10.28
N ALA A 161 19.24 -12.16 -11.40
CA ALA A 161 20.16 -11.05 -11.44
C ALA A 161 19.50 -9.67 -11.45
N GLY A 162 18.28 -9.53 -11.97
CA GLY A 162 17.58 -8.25 -12.01
C GLY A 162 18.45 -7.17 -12.66
N LEU A 163 18.64 -6.04 -11.98
CA LEU A 163 19.53 -4.97 -12.45
C LEU A 163 21.00 -5.16 -12.03
N ALA A 164 21.42 -6.41 -11.83
CA ALA A 164 22.77 -6.81 -11.45
C ALA A 164 23.34 -6.08 -10.21
N SER A 165 22.50 -5.76 -9.22
CA SER A 165 22.89 -4.94 -8.06
C SER A 165 24.09 -5.47 -7.27
N PHE A 166 24.29 -6.78 -7.18
CA PHE A 166 25.47 -7.33 -6.47
C PHE A 166 26.77 -7.13 -7.24
N ALA A 167 26.72 -7.04 -8.57
CA ALA A 167 27.90 -6.90 -9.41
C ALA A 167 28.60 -5.54 -9.23
N THR A 168 27.87 -4.52 -8.76
CA THR A 168 28.40 -3.16 -8.56
C THR A 168 29.44 -3.10 -7.43
N TYR A 169 29.46 -4.08 -6.53
CA TYR A 169 30.38 -4.18 -5.39
C TYR A 169 31.59 -5.08 -5.67
N LEU A 170 31.66 -5.71 -6.85
CA LEU A 170 32.80 -6.54 -7.22
C LEU A 170 34.00 -5.69 -7.68
N ASN A 171 35.18 -6.28 -7.57
CA ASN A 171 36.45 -5.77 -8.07
C ASN A 171 36.83 -6.42 -9.40
N ASN A 172 37.78 -5.80 -10.12
CA ASN A 172 38.12 -6.21 -11.49
C ASN A 172 38.68 -7.64 -11.59
N ALA A 173 39.11 -8.24 -10.48
CA ALA A 173 39.70 -9.56 -10.48
C ALA A 173 38.67 -10.69 -10.55
N GLU A 174 37.44 -10.46 -10.07
CA GLU A 174 36.39 -11.48 -10.02
C GLU A 174 35.70 -11.71 -11.37
N SER A 175 35.02 -12.84 -11.50
CA SER A 175 34.14 -13.13 -12.65
C SER A 175 32.69 -13.15 -12.20
N TYR A 176 31.83 -12.39 -12.85
CA TYR A 176 30.41 -12.33 -12.55
C TYR A 176 29.60 -13.08 -13.60
N PHE A 177 28.77 -14.02 -13.15
CA PHE A 177 27.81 -14.74 -13.97
C PHE A 177 26.41 -14.35 -13.50
N GLY A 178 25.56 -13.86 -14.40
CA GLY A 178 24.21 -13.45 -14.06
C GLY A 178 23.18 -14.00 -15.05
N GLN A 179 22.00 -14.33 -14.56
CA GLN A 179 20.86 -14.75 -15.38
C GLN A 179 19.62 -13.92 -15.00
N GLU A 180 18.93 -13.41 -16.01
CA GLU A 180 17.67 -12.67 -15.87
C GLU A 180 16.71 -13.11 -16.97
N ILE A 181 15.47 -13.43 -16.63
CA ILE A 181 14.50 -13.95 -17.59
C ILE A 181 13.77 -12.83 -18.36
N ASN A 182 13.65 -11.65 -17.75
CA ASN A 182 12.99 -10.51 -18.37
C ASN A 182 13.96 -9.73 -19.26
N ASN A 183 13.68 -9.68 -20.56
CA ASN A 183 14.52 -8.99 -21.55
C ASN A 183 14.76 -7.50 -21.25
N SER A 184 13.73 -6.78 -20.81
CA SER A 184 13.83 -5.33 -20.53
C SER A 184 14.66 -5.07 -19.28
N THR A 185 14.44 -5.86 -18.22
CA THR A 185 15.26 -5.83 -17.00
C THR A 185 16.70 -6.20 -17.31
N TRP A 186 16.93 -7.22 -18.14
CA TRP A 186 18.27 -7.60 -18.58
C TRP A 186 18.95 -6.48 -19.38
N ALA A 187 18.26 -5.88 -20.34
CA ALA A 187 18.78 -4.78 -21.15
C ALA A 187 19.24 -3.61 -20.27
N LEU A 188 18.41 -3.24 -19.29
CA LEU A 188 18.72 -2.18 -18.33
C LEU A 188 19.86 -2.57 -17.39
N GLY A 189 19.88 -3.81 -16.88
CA GLY A 189 20.98 -4.34 -16.08
C GLY A 189 22.29 -4.36 -16.84
N LYS A 190 22.27 -4.65 -18.14
CA LYS A 190 23.45 -4.62 -19.01
C LYS A 190 23.95 -3.18 -19.21
N LEU A 191 23.06 -2.22 -19.45
CA LEU A 191 23.42 -0.80 -19.47
C LEU A 191 24.07 -0.37 -18.15
N ARG A 192 23.48 -0.76 -17.02
CA ARG A 192 24.02 -0.49 -15.69
C ARG A 192 25.43 -1.06 -15.51
N LEU A 193 25.65 -2.31 -15.92
CA LEU A 193 26.96 -2.96 -15.89
C LEU A 193 27.99 -2.23 -16.78
N LEU A 194 27.59 -1.70 -17.94
CA LEU A 194 28.47 -0.89 -18.80
C LEU A 194 28.94 0.39 -18.10
N ARG A 195 28.09 0.98 -17.24
CA ARG A 195 28.41 2.18 -16.45
C ARG A 195 29.27 1.89 -15.22
N LEU A 196 29.59 0.64 -14.92
CA LEU A 196 30.62 0.35 -13.91
C LEU A 196 31.97 0.79 -14.47
N GLU A 197 32.69 1.66 -13.75
CA GLU A 197 34.04 2.15 -14.13
C GLU A 197 35.01 0.99 -14.44
N LYS A 198 34.72 -0.18 -13.86
CA LYS A 198 35.49 -1.42 -13.91
C LYS A 198 35.17 -2.33 -15.10
N SER A 199 34.13 -2.04 -15.88
CA SER A 199 33.54 -2.92 -16.92
C SER A 199 34.51 -3.31 -18.05
N ARG A 200 35.55 -2.51 -18.31
CA ARG A 200 36.52 -2.74 -19.39
C ARG A 200 37.54 -3.85 -19.11
N THR A 201 37.66 -4.32 -17.86
CA THR A 201 38.61 -5.37 -17.45
C THR A 201 37.95 -6.54 -16.74
N PHE A 202 36.63 -6.50 -16.60
CA PHE A 202 35.86 -7.37 -15.73
C PHE A 202 35.20 -8.49 -16.55
N ASN A 203 35.34 -9.74 -16.09
CA ASN A 203 34.76 -10.89 -16.79
C ASN A 203 33.28 -11.03 -16.40
N ILE A 204 32.40 -10.32 -17.10
CA ILE A 204 30.94 -10.37 -16.90
C ILE A 204 30.31 -11.26 -17.98
N ASP A 205 29.58 -12.27 -17.53
CA ASP A 205 28.70 -13.11 -18.33
C ASP A 205 27.26 -12.93 -17.83
N TYR A 206 26.56 -11.91 -18.34
CA TYR A 206 25.18 -11.58 -17.96
C TYR A 206 24.20 -11.89 -19.10
N ARG A 207 23.33 -12.89 -18.90
CA ARG A 207 22.49 -13.47 -19.97
C ARG A 207 21.00 -13.33 -19.72
N VAL A 208 20.24 -13.22 -20.81
CA VAL A 208 18.80 -13.48 -20.81
C VAL A 208 18.61 -14.99 -20.68
N GLU A 209 18.16 -15.49 -19.53
CA GLU A 209 18.05 -16.93 -19.28
C GLU A 209 17.08 -17.26 -18.14
N ASP A 210 16.47 -18.44 -18.20
CA ASP A 210 15.65 -18.99 -17.12
C ASP A 210 16.49 -19.88 -16.20
N SER A 211 16.89 -19.36 -15.05
CA SER A 211 17.73 -20.05 -14.07
C SER A 211 17.10 -21.28 -13.42
N ILE A 212 15.77 -21.44 -13.51
CA ILE A 212 15.08 -22.63 -13.01
C ILE A 212 15.32 -23.80 -13.98
N ASN A 213 15.27 -23.54 -15.28
CA ASN A 213 15.43 -24.56 -16.31
C ASN A 213 16.89 -24.71 -16.79
N ASN A 214 17.66 -23.63 -16.80
CA ASN A 214 18.99 -23.53 -17.38
C ASN A 214 20.03 -23.07 -16.35
N TRP A 215 20.07 -23.77 -15.21
CA TRP A 215 21.11 -23.55 -14.21
C TRP A 215 22.48 -23.96 -14.78
N PRO A 216 23.55 -23.14 -14.65
CA PRO A 216 24.85 -23.47 -15.20
C PRO A 216 25.40 -24.80 -14.66
N GLU A 217 25.49 -25.82 -15.51
CA GLU A 217 26.10 -27.10 -15.14
C GLU A 217 27.63 -26.97 -15.07
N PHE A 218 28.27 -27.69 -14.12
CA PHE A 218 29.73 -27.82 -13.99
C PHE A 218 30.54 -26.57 -13.62
N LYS A 219 29.93 -25.56 -13.00
CA LYS A 219 30.67 -24.45 -12.39
C LYS A 219 30.62 -24.54 -10.87
N ASP A 220 31.75 -24.89 -10.25
CA ASP A 220 31.93 -24.66 -8.82
C ASP A 220 32.19 -23.16 -8.58
N PHE A 221 31.18 -22.47 -8.02
CA PHE A 221 31.23 -21.04 -7.72
C PHE A 221 31.83 -20.78 -6.33
N ASP A 222 32.57 -19.69 -6.18
CA ASP A 222 33.07 -19.26 -4.87
C ASP A 222 31.98 -18.57 -4.06
N LEU A 223 31.08 -17.87 -4.75
CA LEU A 223 29.96 -17.17 -4.16
C LEU A 223 28.74 -17.25 -5.07
N ILE A 224 27.59 -17.59 -4.50
CA ILE A 224 26.29 -17.42 -5.13
C ILE A 224 25.51 -16.37 -4.34
N VAL A 225 25.15 -15.27 -4.99
CA VAL A 225 24.33 -14.18 -4.41
C VAL A 225 22.99 -14.14 -5.10
N SER A 226 21.90 -13.91 -4.36
CA SER A 226 20.58 -13.87 -4.99
C SER A 226 19.57 -13.05 -4.19
N ASN A 227 18.68 -12.37 -4.91
CA ASN A 227 17.42 -11.85 -4.40
C ASN A 227 16.27 -12.50 -5.21
N PRO A 228 15.99 -13.79 -4.97
CA PRO A 228 14.98 -14.50 -5.74
C PRO A 228 13.57 -13.93 -5.52
N PRO A 229 12.63 -14.14 -6.46
CA PRO A 229 11.25 -13.72 -6.27
C PRO A 229 10.62 -14.41 -5.06
N PHE A 230 10.14 -13.63 -4.09
CA PHE A 230 9.71 -14.16 -2.79
C PHE A 230 8.43 -14.99 -2.87
N ASN A 231 8.45 -16.17 -2.25
CA ASN A 231 7.34 -17.14 -2.24
C ASN A 231 6.87 -17.57 -3.65
N TYR A 232 7.65 -17.31 -4.70
CA TYR A 232 7.34 -17.79 -6.04
C TYR A 232 7.39 -19.31 -6.05
N LYS A 233 6.27 -19.96 -6.44
CA LYS A 233 6.16 -21.42 -6.42
C LYS A 233 6.83 -21.99 -7.66
N ILE A 234 7.76 -22.90 -7.43
CA ILE A 234 8.40 -23.68 -8.49
C ILE A 234 7.44 -24.79 -8.91
N ASP A 235 7.48 -25.15 -10.20
CA ASP A 235 6.72 -26.25 -10.75
C ASP A 235 6.96 -27.56 -9.97
N SER A 236 5.89 -28.33 -9.75
CA SER A 236 5.95 -29.55 -8.95
C SER A 236 6.87 -30.61 -9.54
N PHE A 237 6.99 -30.70 -10.87
CA PHE A 237 7.89 -31.65 -11.52
C PHE A 237 9.35 -31.35 -11.19
N ILE A 238 9.71 -30.07 -11.14
CA ILE A 238 11.05 -29.63 -10.74
C ILE A 238 11.24 -29.85 -9.24
N ALA A 239 10.25 -29.54 -8.41
CA ALA A 239 10.30 -29.78 -6.97
C ALA A 239 10.52 -31.27 -6.63
N ASP A 240 9.87 -32.18 -7.37
CA ASP A 240 10.00 -33.63 -7.20
C ASP A 240 11.44 -34.12 -7.41
N GLN A 241 12.23 -33.46 -8.27
CA GLN A 241 13.67 -33.77 -8.46
C GLN A 241 14.50 -33.52 -7.19
N PHE A 242 13.99 -32.73 -6.25
CA PHE A 242 14.58 -32.51 -4.93
C PHE A 242 13.89 -33.31 -3.82
N GLY A 243 13.00 -34.24 -4.18
CA GLY A 243 12.21 -35.03 -3.23
C GLY A 243 11.17 -34.19 -2.48
N ARG A 244 10.66 -33.11 -3.09
CA ARG A 244 9.74 -32.15 -2.45
C ARG A 244 8.44 -32.03 -3.21
N LYS A 245 7.33 -32.02 -2.48
CA LYS A 245 6.01 -31.79 -3.07
C LYS A 245 5.78 -30.32 -3.45
N ARG A 246 6.45 -29.40 -2.75
CA ARG A 246 6.35 -27.95 -2.96
C ARG A 246 7.72 -27.33 -2.73
N MET A 247 8.10 -26.41 -3.59
CA MET A 247 9.34 -25.66 -3.50
C MET A 247 9.08 -24.21 -3.93
N THR A 248 9.83 -23.29 -3.35
CA THR A 248 9.84 -21.88 -3.74
C THR A 248 11.14 -21.50 -4.43
N ALA A 249 11.19 -20.38 -5.13
CA ALA A 249 12.43 -19.87 -5.71
C ALA A 249 13.53 -19.69 -4.65
N GLU A 250 13.18 -19.21 -3.43
CA GLU A 250 14.14 -19.08 -2.33
C GLU A 250 14.77 -20.43 -1.96
N THR A 251 13.94 -21.46 -1.77
CA THR A 251 14.43 -22.79 -1.39
C THR A 251 15.14 -23.51 -2.54
N TYR A 252 14.74 -23.24 -3.78
CA TYR A 252 15.42 -23.73 -4.99
C TYR A 252 16.83 -23.19 -5.10
N VAL A 253 17.02 -21.87 -4.98
CA VAL A 253 18.35 -21.23 -5.00
C VAL A 253 19.23 -21.77 -3.90
N ILE A 254 18.72 -21.91 -2.67
CA ILE A 254 19.52 -22.44 -1.56
C ILE A 254 19.96 -23.88 -1.87
N ASN A 255 19.05 -24.74 -2.34
CA ASN A 255 19.37 -26.16 -2.59
C ASN A 255 20.32 -26.35 -3.79
N LYS A 256 20.03 -25.72 -4.93
CA LYS A 256 20.91 -25.76 -6.11
C LYS A 256 22.23 -25.02 -5.87
N GLY A 257 22.17 -23.89 -5.18
CA GLY A 257 23.33 -23.09 -4.84
C GLY A 257 24.32 -23.88 -4.00
N LEU A 258 23.86 -24.53 -2.92
CA LEU A 258 24.72 -25.38 -2.08
C LEU A 258 25.37 -26.53 -2.88
N LYS A 259 24.71 -27.05 -3.91
CA LYS A 259 25.28 -28.08 -4.81
C LYS A 259 26.29 -27.51 -5.81
N SER A 260 26.23 -26.21 -6.10
CA SER A 260 27.00 -25.55 -7.17
C SER A 260 28.12 -24.64 -6.65
N ILE A 261 28.29 -24.50 -5.34
CA ILE A 261 29.44 -23.78 -4.77
C ILE A 261 30.66 -24.68 -4.61
N ASN A 262 31.85 -24.10 -4.46
CA ASN A 262 33.07 -24.75 -3.98
C ASN A 262 32.91 -25.25 -2.53
N PHE A 263 33.81 -26.11 -2.03
CA PHE A 263 33.73 -26.62 -0.65
C PHE A 263 33.78 -25.48 0.38
N ASP A 264 34.67 -24.51 0.19
CA ASP A 264 34.77 -23.28 1.00
C ASP A 264 33.88 -22.13 0.46
N GLY A 265 33.06 -22.39 -0.56
CA GLY A 265 32.19 -21.37 -1.14
C GLY A 265 30.99 -21.03 -0.26
N LYS A 266 30.29 -19.95 -0.62
CA LYS A 266 29.11 -19.47 0.12
C LYS A 266 27.91 -19.22 -0.79
N VAL A 267 26.72 -19.43 -0.23
CA VAL A 267 25.46 -18.98 -0.82
C VAL A 267 24.91 -17.89 0.10
N ALA A 268 24.62 -16.71 -0.45
CA ALA A 268 24.03 -15.60 0.28
C ALA A 268 22.76 -15.12 -0.42
N CYS A 269 21.63 -15.24 0.27
CA CYS A 269 20.35 -14.91 -0.32
C CYS A 269 19.57 -13.94 0.55
N VAL A 270 18.99 -12.92 -0.09
CA VAL A 270 17.91 -12.12 0.49
C VAL A 270 16.63 -12.93 0.32
N ILE A 271 15.97 -13.30 1.41
CA ILE A 271 14.81 -14.19 1.41
C ILE A 271 13.69 -13.64 2.29
N SER A 272 12.47 -14.09 2.06
CA SER A 272 11.38 -13.77 2.98
C SER A 272 11.61 -14.40 4.36
N GLN A 273 11.36 -13.65 5.44
CA GLN A 273 11.50 -14.15 6.82
C GLN A 273 10.63 -15.38 7.10
N GLY A 274 9.60 -15.61 6.28
CA GLY A 274 8.75 -16.79 6.35
C GLY A 274 9.53 -18.10 6.37
N LEU A 275 10.66 -18.21 5.65
CA LEU A 275 11.50 -19.41 5.65
C LEU A 275 12.01 -19.78 7.06
N LEU A 276 12.19 -18.78 7.94
CA LEU A 276 12.73 -18.97 9.28
C LEU A 276 11.74 -19.66 10.24
N PHE A 277 10.43 -19.58 10.00
CA PHE A 277 9.44 -20.03 10.98
C PHE A 277 8.23 -20.79 10.40
N LYS A 278 7.99 -20.75 9.08
CA LYS A 278 6.86 -21.47 8.47
C LYS A 278 6.99 -22.98 8.71
N GLY A 279 5.86 -23.61 8.99
CA GLY A 279 5.73 -25.07 9.17
C GLY A 279 5.68 -25.84 7.85
N GLY A 280 5.49 -27.17 7.94
CA GLY A 280 5.31 -28.04 6.76
C GLY A 280 6.61 -28.30 6.00
N GLU A 281 6.59 -28.16 4.67
CA GLU A 281 7.77 -28.40 3.82
C GLU A 281 8.92 -27.43 4.13
N GLU A 282 8.62 -26.17 4.46
CA GLU A 282 9.64 -25.17 4.83
C GLU A 282 10.35 -25.54 6.14
N GLN A 283 9.60 -26.08 7.10
CA GLN A 283 10.17 -26.57 8.34
C GLN A 283 11.10 -27.76 8.09
N ARG A 284 10.69 -28.74 7.28
CA ARG A 284 11.54 -29.89 6.91
C ARG A 284 12.83 -29.45 6.21
N PHE A 285 12.75 -28.43 5.36
CA PHE A 285 13.96 -27.88 4.73
C PHE A 285 14.89 -27.24 5.75
N ARG A 286 14.33 -26.41 6.63
CA ARG A 286 15.09 -25.73 7.68
C ARG A 286 15.72 -26.72 8.65
N GLU A 287 15.01 -27.78 9.01
CA GLU A 287 15.54 -28.92 9.77
C GLU A 287 16.78 -29.50 9.08
N TYR A 288 16.70 -29.84 7.79
CA TYR A 288 17.84 -30.31 7.01
C TYR A 288 19.02 -29.32 7.03
N LEU A 289 18.78 -28.04 6.79
CA LEU A 289 19.84 -27.02 6.77
C LEU A 289 20.54 -26.88 8.12
N VAL A 290 19.78 -26.94 9.21
CA VAL A 290 20.30 -26.84 10.58
C VAL A 290 21.08 -28.10 10.94
N GLU A 291 20.51 -29.29 10.71
CA GLU A 291 21.12 -30.58 11.09
C GLU A 291 22.44 -30.84 10.35
N GLU A 292 22.51 -30.47 9.08
CA GLU A 292 23.75 -30.56 8.29
C GLU A 292 24.74 -29.43 8.60
N GLY A 293 24.36 -28.44 9.42
CA GLY A 293 25.20 -27.31 9.79
C GLY A 293 25.54 -26.40 8.61
N LEU A 294 24.60 -26.24 7.68
CA LEU A 294 24.79 -25.51 6.43
C LEU A 294 24.55 -24.01 6.57
N ILE A 295 23.86 -23.58 7.63
CA ILE A 295 23.57 -22.16 7.90
C ILE A 295 24.72 -21.56 8.70
N GLU A 296 25.36 -20.54 8.16
CA GLU A 296 26.43 -19.81 8.84
C GLU A 296 25.89 -18.59 9.58
N THR A 297 25.15 -17.73 8.88
CA THR A 297 24.65 -16.46 9.43
C THR A 297 23.23 -16.17 8.94
N ILE A 298 22.39 -15.61 9.81
CA ILE A 298 21.09 -15.05 9.47
C ILE A 298 21.03 -13.61 9.98
N VAL A 299 20.69 -12.67 9.09
CA VAL A 299 20.53 -11.25 9.40
C VAL A 299 19.09 -10.83 9.19
N SER A 300 18.37 -10.50 10.25
CA SER A 300 17.02 -9.93 10.16
C SER A 300 17.13 -8.47 9.76
N LEU A 301 16.49 -8.08 8.65
CA LEU A 301 16.47 -6.69 8.20
C LEU A 301 15.27 -5.92 8.78
N PRO A 302 15.33 -4.58 8.82
CA PRO A 302 14.20 -3.75 9.21
C PRO A 302 12.94 -3.99 8.37
N ASP A 303 11.77 -3.94 9.02
CA ASP A 303 10.48 -4.07 8.33
C ASP A 303 10.23 -2.89 7.37
N GLY A 304 9.80 -3.18 6.15
CA GLY A 304 9.52 -2.16 5.13
C GLY A 304 10.76 -1.54 4.50
N ILE A 305 11.91 -2.22 4.57
CA ILE A 305 13.15 -1.81 3.87
C ILE A 305 13.03 -1.90 2.34
N LEU A 306 12.15 -2.78 1.84
CA LEU A 306 11.84 -2.89 0.42
C LEU A 306 10.65 -1.98 0.09
N LYS A 307 10.86 -0.99 -0.79
CA LYS A 307 9.85 0.04 -1.10
C LYS A 307 8.55 -0.51 -1.71
N HIS A 308 8.65 -1.62 -2.43
CA HIS A 308 7.53 -2.17 -3.22
C HIS A 308 6.72 -3.25 -2.48
N THR A 309 7.19 -3.72 -1.32
CA THR A 309 6.53 -4.81 -0.59
C THR A 309 6.62 -4.67 0.92
N GLY A 310 5.52 -4.99 1.61
CA GLY A 310 5.48 -5.10 3.07
C GLY A 310 6.01 -6.43 3.60
N ILE A 311 6.55 -7.31 2.74
CA ILE A 311 7.11 -8.61 3.15
C ILE A 311 8.38 -8.38 3.97
N PRO A 312 8.44 -8.86 5.23
CA PRO A 312 9.68 -8.84 6.00
C PRO A 312 10.73 -9.76 5.38
N VAL A 313 11.96 -9.28 5.25
CA VAL A 313 13.08 -9.99 4.62
C VAL A 313 14.26 -10.19 5.57
N CYS A 314 15.10 -11.15 5.25
CA CYS A 314 16.35 -11.42 5.96
C CYS A 314 17.43 -11.88 4.97
N ILE A 315 18.69 -11.76 5.35
CA ILE A 315 19.83 -12.32 4.63
C ILE A 315 20.16 -13.67 5.27
N MET A 316 20.29 -14.72 4.47
CA MET A 316 20.78 -16.02 4.91
C MET A 316 22.07 -16.35 4.19
N ILE A 317 23.13 -16.61 4.95
CA ILE A 317 24.45 -17.02 4.45
C ILE A 317 24.65 -18.49 4.81
N LEU A 318 24.96 -19.29 3.79
CA LEU A 318 25.14 -20.74 3.90
C LEU A 318 26.49 -21.16 3.35
N THR A 319 27.02 -22.27 3.85
CA THR A 319 28.29 -22.87 3.41
C THR A 319 28.23 -24.40 3.48
N ARG A 320 29.03 -25.08 2.65
CA ARG A 320 29.27 -26.53 2.77
C ARG A 320 30.34 -26.88 3.79
N LYS A 321 31.19 -25.91 4.14
CA LYS A 321 32.23 -26.11 5.15
C LYS A 321 31.57 -26.26 6.50
N ARG A 322 31.63 -27.46 7.06
CA ARG A 322 31.07 -27.74 8.39
C ARG A 322 31.69 -26.79 9.42
N ILE A 323 30.85 -25.96 10.02
CA ILE A 323 31.25 -25.03 11.08
C ILE A 323 31.68 -25.86 12.28
N SER A 324 32.93 -25.71 12.72
CA SER A 324 33.58 -26.57 13.73
C SER A 324 32.84 -26.64 15.07
N ASN A 325 31.99 -25.64 15.36
CA ASN A 325 31.18 -25.56 16.58
C ASN A 325 29.68 -25.76 16.36
N ARG A 326 29.21 -25.97 15.12
CA ARG A 326 27.78 -26.12 14.78
C ARG A 326 26.91 -25.01 15.41
N VAL A 327 27.41 -23.78 15.34
CA VAL A 327 26.70 -22.59 15.79
C VAL A 327 26.22 -21.79 14.59
N ILE A 328 25.06 -21.17 14.71
CA ILE A 328 24.49 -20.24 13.73
C ILE A 328 24.63 -18.83 14.31
N LYS A 329 25.17 -17.90 13.53
CA LYS A 329 25.24 -16.48 13.91
C LYS A 329 23.94 -15.78 13.54
N LEU A 330 23.22 -15.25 14.52
CA LEU A 330 22.00 -14.47 14.35
C LEU A 330 22.32 -12.99 14.57
N ILE A 331 21.92 -12.14 13.63
CA ILE A 331 22.14 -10.69 13.65
C ILE A 331 20.78 -9.97 13.52
N ASP A 332 20.41 -9.17 14.51
CA ASP A 332 19.21 -8.32 14.47
C ASP A 332 19.55 -6.90 13.98
N ALA A 333 19.38 -6.64 12.68
CA ALA A 333 19.60 -5.32 12.10
C ALA A 333 18.35 -4.41 12.16
N SER A 334 17.27 -4.81 12.85
CA SER A 334 15.99 -4.09 12.82
C SER A 334 16.04 -2.64 13.34
N SER A 335 17.02 -2.29 14.18
CA SER A 335 17.20 -0.95 14.74
C SER A 335 18.18 -0.05 13.97
N PHE A 336 18.80 -0.53 12.89
CA PHE A 336 19.85 0.18 12.17
C PHE A 336 19.27 0.96 10.98
N LEU A 337 18.49 2.01 11.28
CA LEU A 337 17.89 2.86 10.26
C LEU A 337 18.49 4.27 10.28
N ASN A 338 18.70 4.84 9.10
CA ASN A 338 18.99 6.26 8.93
C ASN A 338 17.71 7.06 9.23
N ASN A 339 17.81 8.03 10.14
CA ASN A 339 16.68 8.83 10.61
C ASN A 339 16.39 10.07 9.74
N GLU A 340 16.99 10.17 8.57
CA GLU A 340 16.94 11.40 7.76
C GLU A 340 15.57 11.67 7.16
N ASN A 341 14.76 10.64 6.90
CA ASN A 341 13.44 10.80 6.32
C ASN A 341 12.41 9.87 6.99
N LYS A 342 11.32 10.41 7.55
CA LYS A 342 10.29 9.61 8.27
C LYS A 342 9.48 8.69 7.35
N ARG A 343 9.51 8.94 6.03
CA ARG A 343 8.74 8.21 5.01
C ARG A 343 9.54 7.07 4.35
N GLU A 344 10.86 7.18 4.31
CA GLU A 344 11.74 6.20 3.64
C GLU A 344 12.72 5.60 4.63
N LYS A 345 12.63 4.28 4.82
CA LYS A 345 13.56 3.54 5.69
C LYS A 345 14.79 3.16 4.89
N HIS A 346 15.93 3.70 5.27
CA HIS A 346 17.23 3.30 4.74
C HIS A 346 18.02 2.59 5.83
N LEU A 347 18.64 1.47 5.48
CA LEU A 347 19.49 0.71 6.39
C LEU A 347 20.83 1.43 6.56
N ASP A 348 21.23 1.65 7.80
CA ASP A 348 22.54 2.21 8.15
C ASP A 348 23.58 1.08 8.16
N VAL A 349 24.14 0.79 6.98
CA VAL A 349 25.08 -0.33 6.79
C VAL A 349 26.38 -0.09 7.55
N ASP A 350 26.94 1.11 7.47
CA ASP A 350 28.22 1.44 8.11
C ASP A 350 28.11 1.28 9.63
N ARG A 351 27.06 1.84 10.25
CA ARG A 351 26.82 1.67 11.69
C ARG A 351 26.61 0.22 12.09
N LEU A 352 25.95 -0.58 11.25
CA LEU A 352 25.78 -2.00 11.50
C LEU A 352 27.13 -2.72 11.44
N LEU A 353 27.93 -2.49 10.41
CA LEU A 353 29.24 -3.12 10.24
C LEU A 353 30.23 -2.72 11.35
N ASP A 354 30.28 -1.44 11.71
CA ASP A 354 31.07 -0.95 12.85
C ASP A 354 30.67 -1.66 14.15
N HIS A 355 29.37 -1.76 14.41
CA HIS A 355 28.84 -2.46 15.60
C HIS A 355 29.17 -3.97 15.58
N LEU A 356 29.16 -4.60 14.41
CA LEU A 356 29.53 -6.01 14.23
C LEU A 356 31.03 -6.25 14.46
N ASN A 357 31.88 -5.26 14.16
CA ASN A 357 33.33 -5.33 14.37
C ASN A 357 33.72 -5.09 15.83
N GLU A 358 33.01 -4.21 16.54
CA GLU A 358 33.34 -3.84 17.93
C GLU A 358 32.82 -4.83 18.98
N PHE A 359 31.66 -5.47 18.76
CA PHE A 359 30.99 -6.29 19.79
C PHE A 359 30.63 -7.69 19.29
N SER A 360 31.46 -8.69 19.64
CA SER A 360 31.22 -10.11 19.32
C SER A 360 30.04 -10.73 20.09
N ARG A 361 29.62 -10.14 21.22
CA ARG A 361 28.39 -10.48 21.96
C ARG A 361 27.67 -9.21 22.40
N SER A 362 26.56 -8.89 21.77
CA SER A 362 25.74 -7.72 22.09
C SER A 362 24.25 -8.06 21.97
N LYS A 363 23.35 -7.10 22.25
CA LYS A 363 21.92 -7.23 21.98
C LYS A 363 21.57 -7.35 20.48
N THR A 364 22.58 -7.31 19.61
CA THR A 364 22.45 -7.34 18.15
C THR A 364 22.95 -8.65 17.55
N VAL A 365 23.94 -9.31 18.18
CA VAL A 365 24.57 -10.53 17.65
C VAL A 365 24.49 -11.65 18.69
N MET A 366 24.01 -12.81 18.26
CA MET A 366 23.94 -14.01 19.08
C MET A 366 24.42 -15.23 18.30
N GLU A 367 25.24 -16.07 18.94
CA GLU A 367 25.57 -17.40 18.43
C GLU A 367 24.66 -18.42 19.10
N VAL A 368 23.95 -19.20 18.30
CA VAL A 368 23.03 -20.23 18.78
C VAL A 368 23.51 -21.61 18.34
N SER A 369 23.53 -22.56 19.26
CA SER A 369 23.85 -23.96 18.97
C SER A 369 22.69 -24.66 18.25
N ILE A 370 22.98 -25.71 17.49
CA ILE A 370 21.94 -26.58 16.91
C ILE A 370 20.96 -27.09 17.98
N ASP A 371 21.43 -27.41 19.19
CA ASP A 371 20.56 -27.91 20.26
C ASP A 371 19.57 -26.84 20.75
N GLN A 372 19.98 -25.58 20.85
CA GLN A 372 19.06 -24.48 21.14
C GLN A 372 18.03 -24.29 20.01
N VAL A 373 18.46 -24.46 18.76
CA VAL A 373 17.56 -24.38 17.60
C VAL A 373 16.55 -25.54 17.61
N ARG A 374 16.97 -26.76 17.96
CA ARG A 374 16.08 -27.93 18.15
C ARG A 374 15.05 -27.69 19.25
N GLN A 375 15.48 -27.15 20.40
CA GLN A 375 14.59 -26.78 21.51
C GLN A 375 13.54 -25.74 21.09
N ASN A 376 13.87 -24.87 20.13
CA ASN A 376 12.94 -23.91 19.52
C ASN A 376 12.19 -24.48 18.31
N HIS A 377 12.07 -25.81 18.18
CA HIS A 377 11.39 -26.50 17.06
C HIS A 377 11.89 -26.04 15.68
N TYR A 378 13.20 -25.84 15.59
CA TYR A 378 13.90 -25.32 14.42
C TYR A 378 13.47 -23.92 13.99
N ASN A 379 12.69 -23.17 14.78
CA ASN A 379 12.29 -21.81 14.43
C ASN A 379 13.48 -20.86 14.54
N LEU A 380 13.91 -20.28 13.42
CA LEU A 380 15.08 -19.40 13.32
C LEU A 380 14.71 -17.91 13.39
N ASN A 381 13.47 -17.57 13.79
CA ASN A 381 13.11 -16.18 14.02
C ASN A 381 13.97 -15.57 15.12
N ILE A 382 14.76 -14.55 14.75
CA ILE A 382 15.84 -14.01 15.57
C ILE A 382 15.35 -13.52 16.93
N LYS A 383 14.18 -12.86 16.98
CA LYS A 383 13.63 -12.27 18.22
C LYS A 383 13.44 -13.28 19.36
N ARG A 384 13.28 -14.57 19.04
CA ARG A 384 13.14 -15.65 20.02
C ARG A 384 14.41 -15.89 20.83
N TYR A 385 15.56 -15.74 20.19
CA TYR A 385 16.84 -16.04 20.80
C TYR A 385 17.36 -14.88 21.66
N PHE A 386 16.97 -13.64 21.33
CA PHE A 386 17.26 -12.45 22.14
C PHE A 386 16.35 -12.27 23.35
N LEU A 387 15.43 -13.21 23.60
CA LEU A 387 14.53 -13.17 24.73
C LEU A 387 15.29 -13.49 26.03
N GLU A 388 15.20 -12.60 27.03
CA GLU A 388 15.75 -12.85 28.37
C GLU A 388 15.04 -14.06 29.02
N ASP A 389 15.72 -14.81 29.88
CA ASP A 389 15.07 -15.91 30.59
C ASP A 389 14.06 -15.38 31.61
N PHE A 390 12.80 -15.77 31.47
CA PHE A 390 11.73 -15.37 32.36
C PHE A 390 11.56 -16.41 33.47
N ASN A 391 11.53 -15.96 34.73
CA ASN A 391 11.07 -16.79 35.84
C ASN A 391 9.54 -16.90 35.79
N GLY A 392 9.00 -18.11 35.86
CA GLY A 392 7.57 -18.38 35.84
C GLY A 392 7.24 -19.84 35.50
N VAL A 393 5.96 -20.17 35.54
CA VAL A 393 5.40 -21.47 35.15
C VAL A 393 4.90 -21.39 33.71
N SER A 394 5.15 -22.42 32.91
CA SER A 394 4.64 -22.49 31.53
C SER A 394 3.12 -22.41 31.51
N LEU A 395 2.54 -21.62 30.60
CA LEU A 395 1.09 -21.48 30.49
C LEU A 395 0.42 -22.83 30.24
N TYR A 396 1.10 -23.76 29.57
CA TYR A 396 0.68 -25.15 29.40
C TYR A 396 0.32 -25.85 30.72
N GLU A 397 1.07 -25.59 31.79
CA GLU A 397 0.82 -26.19 33.11
C GLU A 397 -0.36 -25.53 33.85
N LEU A 398 -0.73 -24.30 33.45
CA LEU A 398 -1.76 -23.50 34.09
C LEU A 398 -3.13 -23.66 33.41
N VAL A 399 -3.16 -23.96 32.11
CA VAL A 399 -4.41 -23.99 31.33
C VAL A 399 -4.51 -25.18 30.38
N GLN A 400 -5.74 -25.65 30.18
CA GLN A 400 -6.09 -26.64 29.17
C GLN A 400 -6.75 -25.99 27.94
N PRO A 401 -6.34 -26.33 26.71
CA PRO A 401 -7.03 -25.89 25.50
C PRO A 401 -8.39 -26.58 25.35
N ILE A 402 -9.43 -25.81 25.07
CA ILE A 402 -10.74 -26.33 24.69
C ILE A 402 -10.75 -26.52 23.18
N ARG A 403 -10.81 -27.79 22.73
CA ARG A 403 -10.88 -28.11 21.30
C ARG A 403 -12.24 -27.75 20.69
N GLY A 404 -13.31 -27.81 21.49
CA GLY A 404 -14.69 -27.63 21.05
C GLY A 404 -15.19 -28.75 20.14
N GLN A 405 -16.46 -28.70 19.77
CA GLN A 405 -17.02 -29.60 18.76
C GLN A 405 -16.88 -28.96 17.38
N ARG A 406 -16.18 -29.62 16.44
CA ARG A 406 -16.04 -29.13 15.08
C ARG A 406 -17.41 -29.13 14.39
N VAL A 407 -17.81 -27.98 13.86
CA VAL A 407 -19.09 -27.73 13.20
C VAL A 407 -18.87 -26.92 11.91
N GLY A 408 -19.90 -26.84 11.05
CA GLY A 408 -19.82 -26.08 9.80
C GLY A 408 -19.13 -26.84 8.65
N ASN A 409 -19.20 -28.17 8.63
CA ASN A 409 -18.91 -28.96 7.43
C ASN A 409 -20.10 -28.99 6.45
N GLU A 410 -21.27 -28.52 6.91
CA GLU A 410 -22.51 -28.45 6.13
C GLU A 410 -22.81 -26.98 5.80
N ASN A 411 -23.07 -26.68 4.53
CA ASN A 411 -23.53 -25.37 4.08
C ASN A 411 -24.91 -25.10 4.69
N LYS A 412 -24.98 -24.37 5.83
CA LYS A 412 -26.15 -23.61 6.39
C LYS A 412 -26.17 -23.45 7.92
N THR A 413 -25.21 -23.96 8.69
CA THR A 413 -25.24 -23.77 10.16
C THR A 413 -25.09 -22.29 10.53
N LYS A 414 -26.04 -21.73 11.27
CA LYS A 414 -25.99 -20.36 11.79
C LYS A 414 -25.67 -20.34 13.29
N GLY A 415 -24.98 -19.30 13.75
CA GLY A 415 -24.70 -19.10 15.16
C GLY A 415 -23.91 -17.82 15.46
N LYS A 416 -23.70 -17.54 16.76
CA LYS A 416 -22.89 -16.41 17.22
C LYS A 416 -21.40 -16.70 17.06
N PHE A 417 -20.85 -16.34 15.90
CA PHE A 417 -19.42 -16.49 15.62
C PHE A 417 -18.62 -15.32 16.18
N VAL A 418 -17.66 -15.61 17.06
CA VAL A 418 -16.76 -14.65 17.68
C VAL A 418 -15.57 -14.39 16.76
N ARG A 419 -15.42 -13.14 16.30
CA ARG A 419 -14.21 -12.67 15.61
C ARG A 419 -13.24 -12.05 16.62
N THR A 420 -11.99 -11.91 16.21
CA THR A 420 -10.97 -11.16 16.96
C THR A 420 -11.38 -9.72 17.29
N SER A 421 -12.22 -9.09 16.46
CA SER A 421 -12.78 -7.76 16.70
C SER A 421 -13.79 -7.72 17.87
N ASN A 422 -14.36 -8.86 18.26
CA ASN A 422 -15.26 -8.98 19.41
C ASN A 422 -14.50 -9.19 20.73
N LEU A 423 -13.21 -9.56 20.65
CA LEU A 423 -12.36 -9.74 21.82
C LEU A 423 -11.92 -8.39 22.39
N LYS A 424 -11.68 -8.39 23.71
CA LYS A 424 -11.46 -7.20 24.50
C LYS A 424 -9.98 -7.00 24.79
N ASP A 425 -9.53 -5.76 24.61
CA ASP A 425 -8.12 -5.37 24.74
C ASP A 425 -7.86 -4.45 25.94
N ASN A 426 -8.83 -4.30 26.83
CA ASN A 426 -8.74 -3.43 28.01
C ASN A 426 -9.11 -4.15 29.31
N ASP A 427 -8.53 -3.70 30.41
CA ASP A 427 -8.67 -4.32 31.75
C ASP A 427 -10.03 -4.09 32.38
N VAL A 428 -10.74 -3.05 31.98
CA VAL A 428 -12.03 -2.69 32.58
C VAL A 428 -13.17 -3.57 32.04
N SER A 429 -13.11 -4.01 30.78
CA SER A 429 -14.19 -4.78 30.14
C SER A 429 -13.61 -5.97 29.41
N TYR A 430 -13.21 -7.02 30.13
CA TYR A 430 -12.74 -8.28 29.54
C TYR A 430 -13.84 -9.33 29.37
N LEU A 431 -15.10 -9.03 29.68
CA LEU A 431 -16.23 -9.95 29.46
C LEU A 431 -16.71 -9.89 28.01
N LEU A 432 -16.98 -11.05 27.43
CA LEU A 432 -17.58 -11.14 26.09
C LEU A 432 -19.04 -10.63 26.15
N ASN A 433 -19.35 -9.63 25.33
CA ASN A 433 -20.71 -9.15 25.16
C ASN A 433 -21.40 -9.90 24.01
N LEU A 434 -22.34 -10.80 24.35
CA LEU A 434 -23.06 -11.58 23.35
C LEU A 434 -24.10 -10.77 22.56
N ASP A 435 -24.53 -9.61 23.07
CA ASP A 435 -25.55 -8.78 22.42
C ASP A 435 -24.97 -8.01 21.22
N GLU A 436 -23.66 -7.76 21.24
CA GLU A 436 -22.90 -7.17 20.12
C GLU A 436 -22.68 -8.17 18.96
N ILE A 437 -22.92 -9.46 19.20
CA ILE A 437 -22.60 -10.54 18.24
C ILE A 437 -23.89 -11.04 17.58
N LYS A 438 -24.11 -10.60 16.34
CA LYS A 438 -25.20 -11.07 15.49
C LYS A 438 -24.96 -12.51 15.03
N GLU A 439 -26.05 -13.28 14.93
CA GLU A 439 -26.00 -14.60 14.33
C GLU A 439 -25.71 -14.52 12.83
N ARG A 440 -24.90 -15.45 12.35
CA ARG A 440 -24.54 -15.55 10.94
C ARG A 440 -24.19 -16.98 10.57
N GLU A 441 -24.04 -17.23 9.28
CA GLU A 441 -23.50 -18.49 8.78
C GLU A 441 -22.07 -18.70 9.26
N LEU A 442 -21.81 -19.91 9.76
CA LEU A 442 -20.54 -20.28 10.33
C LEU A 442 -19.54 -20.60 9.22
N PRO A 443 -18.31 -20.04 9.28
CA PRO A 443 -17.22 -20.46 8.41
C PRO A 443 -16.92 -21.95 8.55
N PHE A 444 -16.36 -22.55 7.49
CA PHE A 444 -15.85 -23.91 7.54
C PHE A 444 -14.86 -24.09 8.70
N HIS A 445 -14.94 -25.25 9.36
CA HIS A 445 -14.07 -25.64 10.46
C HIS A 445 -14.18 -24.76 11.72
N SER A 446 -15.37 -24.19 11.96
CA SER A 446 -15.68 -23.53 13.23
C SER A 446 -15.75 -24.54 14.37
N ASN A 447 -15.33 -24.14 15.58
CA ASN A 447 -15.48 -24.94 16.77
C ASN A 447 -16.56 -24.34 17.68
N ARG A 448 -17.51 -25.17 18.10
CA ARG A 448 -18.54 -24.81 19.08
C ARG A 448 -17.96 -24.88 20.50
N ILE A 449 -18.21 -23.83 21.27
CA ILE A 449 -17.85 -23.70 22.69
C ILE A 449 -19.12 -23.49 23.52
N ASP A 450 -19.30 -24.34 24.52
CA ASP A 450 -20.48 -24.44 25.38
C ASP A 450 -20.09 -24.53 26.87
N SER A 451 -18.94 -23.97 27.23
CA SER A 451 -18.44 -23.92 28.60
C SER A 451 -17.70 -22.62 28.89
N ASN A 452 -17.54 -22.29 30.17
CA ASN A 452 -16.79 -21.11 30.61
C ASN A 452 -15.33 -21.23 30.17
N CYS A 453 -14.81 -20.20 29.52
CA CYS A 453 -13.44 -20.19 29.00
C CYS A 453 -12.89 -18.77 28.84
N ILE A 454 -11.57 -18.67 28.71
CA ILE A 454 -10.90 -17.45 28.27
C ILE A 454 -10.60 -17.60 26.78
N LEU A 455 -11.01 -16.62 25.99
CA LEU A 455 -10.75 -16.52 24.56
C LEU A 455 -9.51 -15.66 24.33
N ILE A 456 -8.62 -16.16 23.49
CA ILE A 456 -7.33 -15.55 23.17
C ILE A 456 -7.22 -15.35 21.67
N SER A 457 -6.82 -14.16 21.25
CA SER A 457 -6.44 -13.89 19.87
C SER A 457 -5.04 -14.43 19.58
N MET A 458 -4.92 -15.24 18.53
CA MET A 458 -3.61 -15.72 18.04
C MET A 458 -3.03 -14.85 16.93
N ARG A 459 -3.79 -13.84 16.49
CA ARG A 459 -3.34 -12.82 15.54
C ARG A 459 -3.23 -11.48 16.26
N TRP A 460 -2.47 -10.53 15.71
CA TRP A 460 -2.22 -9.17 16.25
C TRP A 460 -1.12 -9.09 17.31
N LYS A 461 -0.76 -7.85 17.67
CA LYS A 461 0.25 -7.54 18.69
C LYS A 461 -0.19 -7.90 20.11
N SER A 462 -1.49 -7.93 20.40
CA SER A 462 -2.04 -8.26 21.73
C SER A 462 -2.87 -9.53 21.71
N LEU A 463 -2.90 -10.24 22.84
CA LEU A 463 -3.64 -11.50 23.03
C LEU A 463 -5.15 -11.30 23.22
N LYS A 464 -5.60 -10.07 23.51
CA LYS A 464 -7.02 -9.73 23.79
C LYS A 464 -7.76 -10.75 24.68
N PRO A 465 -7.21 -11.12 25.86
CA PRO A 465 -7.82 -12.13 26.70
C PRO A 465 -9.23 -11.71 27.12
N THR A 466 -10.21 -12.53 26.78
CA THR A 466 -11.64 -12.23 26.96
C THR A 466 -12.34 -13.38 27.65
N LEU A 467 -12.97 -13.13 28.79
CA LEU A 467 -13.72 -14.13 29.53
C LEU A 467 -15.10 -14.35 28.90
N PHE A 468 -15.41 -15.61 28.60
CA PHE A 468 -16.71 -16.07 28.17
C PHE A 468 -17.38 -16.88 29.29
N GLU A 469 -18.55 -16.41 29.71
CA GLU A 469 -19.43 -17.10 30.65
C GLU A 469 -20.58 -17.76 29.87
N TYR A 470 -20.65 -19.08 29.93
CA TYR A 470 -21.72 -19.83 29.29
C TYR A 470 -23.03 -19.69 30.07
N LYS A 471 -24.05 -19.11 29.43
CA LYS A 471 -25.40 -18.91 29.99
C LYS A 471 -26.47 -19.60 29.14
N GLY A 472 -26.17 -20.80 28.66
CA GLY A 472 -27.06 -21.60 27.80
C GLY A 472 -26.90 -21.36 26.30
N VAL A 473 -26.35 -20.22 25.88
CA VAL A 473 -26.10 -19.89 24.47
C VAL A 473 -24.65 -20.21 24.09
N PRO A 474 -24.38 -21.15 23.17
CA PRO A 474 -23.03 -21.46 22.73
C PRO A 474 -22.47 -20.37 21.81
N ILE A 475 -21.14 -20.30 21.74
CA ILE A 475 -20.43 -19.46 20.78
C ILE A 475 -19.63 -20.33 19.81
N PHE A 476 -19.25 -19.74 18.68
CA PHE A 476 -18.44 -20.40 17.67
C PHE A 476 -17.17 -19.61 17.41
N ILE A 477 -16.03 -20.29 17.36
CA ILE A 477 -14.72 -19.68 17.14
C ILE A 477 -14.04 -20.27 15.91
N GLY A 478 -13.26 -19.44 15.21
CA GLY A 478 -12.40 -19.88 14.11
C GLY A 478 -10.99 -20.25 14.58
N ILE A 479 -10.09 -20.54 13.64
CA ILE A 479 -8.71 -20.91 13.92
C ILE A 479 -7.88 -19.79 14.57
N ASP A 480 -8.32 -18.55 14.44
CA ASP A 480 -7.61 -17.35 14.91
C ASP A 480 -7.86 -17.04 16.39
N VAL A 481 -8.79 -17.78 17.02
CA VAL A 481 -9.15 -17.62 18.42
C VAL A 481 -8.97 -18.96 19.12
N VAL A 482 -8.26 -18.96 20.23
CA VAL A 482 -8.07 -20.14 21.09
C VAL A 482 -8.92 -19.96 22.34
N ALA A 483 -9.69 -21.00 22.69
CA ALA A 483 -10.39 -21.09 23.96
C ALA A 483 -9.53 -21.92 24.94
N ILE A 484 -9.30 -21.37 26.13
CA ILE A 484 -8.56 -22.03 27.22
C ILE A 484 -9.38 -22.03 28.51
N LYS A 485 -9.12 -23.00 29.37
CA LYS A 485 -9.69 -23.09 30.72
C LYS A 485 -8.56 -23.31 31.73
N VAL A 486 -8.61 -22.62 32.86
CA VAL A 486 -7.61 -22.81 33.92
C VAL A 486 -7.72 -24.22 34.51
N HIS A 487 -6.58 -24.85 34.78
CA HIS A 487 -6.52 -26.14 35.45
C HIS A 487 -7.07 -26.06 36.88
N SER A 488 -7.64 -27.17 37.34
CA SER A 488 -8.12 -27.29 38.72
C SER A 488 -7.04 -27.79 39.69
N ASN A 489 -5.82 -28.03 39.20
CA ASN A 489 -4.75 -28.74 39.90
C ASN A 489 -3.72 -27.77 40.53
N ASN A 490 -2.63 -28.30 41.10
CA ASN A 490 -1.64 -27.69 42.01
C ASN A 490 -1.35 -26.17 41.94
N PHE A 491 -1.41 -25.55 40.76
CA PHE A 491 -1.28 -24.10 40.59
C PHE A 491 -2.68 -23.48 40.64
N LYS A 492 -3.20 -23.20 41.84
CA LYS A 492 -4.46 -22.46 41.98
C LYS A 492 -4.26 -21.05 41.37
N VAL A 493 -4.70 -20.86 40.14
CA VAL A 493 -4.66 -19.58 39.42
C VAL A 493 -6.07 -19.03 39.27
N ASP A 494 -6.27 -17.80 39.68
CA ASP A 494 -7.51 -17.06 39.46
C ASP A 494 -7.64 -16.69 37.96
N PRO A 495 -8.75 -17.00 37.29
CA PRO A 495 -8.95 -16.65 35.87
C PRO A 495 -8.86 -15.15 35.57
N HIS A 496 -9.30 -14.29 36.49
CA HIS A 496 -9.21 -12.83 36.36
C HIS A 496 -7.77 -12.35 36.50
N TYR A 497 -7.01 -12.95 37.43
CA TYR A 497 -5.57 -12.69 37.54
C TYR A 497 -4.86 -13.06 36.26
N LEU A 498 -5.13 -14.25 35.72
CA LEU A 498 -4.51 -14.71 34.47
C LEU A 498 -4.83 -13.78 33.30
N ILE A 499 -6.06 -13.28 33.15
CA ILE A 499 -6.42 -12.31 32.11
C ILE A 499 -5.60 -11.03 32.22
N SER A 500 -5.40 -10.52 33.44
CA SER A 500 -4.59 -9.33 33.70
C SER A 500 -3.10 -9.61 33.42
N GLU A 501 -2.58 -10.75 33.87
CA GLU A 501 -1.17 -11.13 33.69
C GLU A 501 -0.84 -11.40 32.21
N LEU A 502 -1.76 -11.97 31.42
CA LEU A 502 -1.60 -12.14 29.97
C LEU A 502 -1.46 -10.82 29.19
N ARG A 503 -1.77 -9.69 29.84
CA ARG A 503 -1.58 -8.33 29.30
C ARG A 503 -0.37 -7.63 29.92
N SER A 504 0.31 -8.25 30.87
CA SER A 504 1.47 -7.64 31.51
C SER A 504 2.57 -7.41 30.49
N THR A 505 3.36 -6.36 30.69
CA THR A 505 4.48 -6.03 29.81
C THR A 505 5.49 -7.18 29.71
N LYS A 506 5.62 -7.98 30.77
CA LYS A 506 6.44 -9.19 30.83
C LYS A 506 5.93 -10.26 29.85
N VAL A 507 4.63 -10.55 29.85
CA VAL A 507 4.02 -11.51 28.91
C VAL A 507 4.04 -10.97 27.49
N LEU A 508 3.69 -9.70 27.28
CA LEU A 508 3.68 -9.10 25.94
C LEU A 508 5.07 -9.07 25.29
N LYS A 509 6.15 -8.95 26.07
CA LYS A 509 7.53 -9.13 25.56
C LYS A 509 7.78 -10.54 25.05
N GLN A 510 7.37 -11.57 25.80
CA GLN A 510 7.47 -12.97 25.36
C GLN A 510 6.64 -13.23 24.10
N VAL A 511 5.40 -12.72 24.08
CA VAL A 511 4.51 -12.79 22.91
C VAL A 511 5.16 -12.15 21.69
N ALA A 512 5.74 -10.95 21.82
CA ALA A 512 6.39 -10.26 20.71
C ALA A 512 7.61 -11.02 20.15
N ALA A 513 8.32 -11.77 21.00
CA ALA A 513 9.45 -12.59 20.58
C ALA A 513 9.02 -13.88 19.88
N PHE A 514 7.94 -14.53 20.35
CA PHE A 514 7.40 -15.72 19.73
C PHE A 514 6.52 -15.45 18.50
N GLN A 515 6.07 -14.22 18.30
CA GLN A 515 5.29 -13.87 17.13
C GLN A 515 6.06 -14.07 15.82
N ASN A 516 5.36 -14.65 14.86
CA ASN A 516 5.79 -14.80 13.49
C ASN A 516 5.49 -13.51 12.71
N PRO A 517 6.52 -12.85 12.14
CA PRO A 517 6.36 -11.64 11.33
C PRO A 517 5.50 -11.87 10.08
N GLY A 518 4.81 -10.82 9.64
CA GLY A 518 4.00 -10.83 8.43
C GLY A 518 3.09 -9.60 8.36
N ALA A 519 2.29 -9.48 7.29
CA ALA A 519 1.31 -8.38 7.17
C ALA A 519 0.34 -8.33 8.36
N VAL A 520 -0.02 -9.51 8.88
CA VAL A 520 -0.67 -9.67 10.19
C VAL A 520 0.20 -10.60 11.01
N THR A 521 0.70 -10.13 12.15
CA THR A 521 1.49 -10.96 13.07
C THR A 521 0.63 -12.10 13.62
N SER A 522 1.25 -13.26 13.78
CA SER A 522 0.58 -14.46 14.27
C SER A 522 1.43 -15.16 15.31
N LEU A 523 0.79 -15.83 16.25
CA LEU A 523 1.41 -16.65 17.28
C LEU A 523 0.94 -18.08 17.09
N ASN A 524 1.86 -19.05 17.10
CA ASN A 524 1.46 -20.45 17.04
C ASN A 524 0.89 -20.89 18.40
N ARG A 525 0.06 -21.94 18.39
CA ARG A 525 -0.57 -22.45 19.62
C ARG A 525 0.47 -22.96 20.60
N ASP A 526 1.45 -23.72 20.11
CA ASP A 526 2.48 -24.31 20.96
C ASP A 526 3.32 -23.21 21.64
N ASP A 527 3.75 -22.20 20.87
CA ASP A 527 4.46 -21.03 21.41
C ASP A 527 3.65 -20.25 22.45
N PHE A 528 2.33 -20.12 22.26
CA PHE A 528 1.47 -19.49 23.24
C PHE A 528 1.44 -20.26 24.56
N PHE A 529 1.46 -21.58 24.51
CA PHE A 529 1.47 -22.41 25.71
C PHE A 529 2.84 -22.44 26.40
N GLU A 530 3.94 -22.15 25.71
CA GLU A 530 5.28 -22.01 26.29
C GLU A 530 5.52 -20.68 27.04
N ILE A 531 4.60 -19.71 26.93
CA ILE A 531 4.72 -18.43 27.63
C ILE A 531 4.79 -18.68 29.14
N LYS A 532 5.80 -18.11 29.80
CA LYS A 532 5.98 -18.22 31.24
C LYS A 532 5.18 -17.14 31.98
N ILE A 533 4.37 -17.57 32.94
CA ILE A 533 3.50 -16.74 33.76
C ILE A 533 4.01 -16.74 35.20
N ASP A 534 4.02 -15.55 35.82
CA ASP A 534 4.29 -15.43 37.25
C ASP A 534 3.03 -15.82 38.04
N VAL A 535 3.17 -16.68 39.04
CA VAL A 535 2.04 -17.23 39.79
C VAL A 535 2.24 -16.95 41.28
N PRO A 536 1.80 -15.78 41.78
CA PRO A 536 1.84 -15.45 43.19
C PRO A 536 0.76 -16.20 43.97
N THR A 537 0.71 -16.03 45.29
CA THR A 537 -0.31 -16.65 46.14
C THR A 537 -1.73 -16.20 45.78
N ILE A 538 -2.76 -17.01 46.08
CA ILE A 538 -4.16 -16.65 45.78
C ILE A 538 -4.58 -15.31 46.41
N GLU A 539 -4.12 -15.02 47.62
CA GLU A 539 -4.41 -13.77 48.33
C GLU A 539 -3.84 -12.55 47.58
N GLU A 540 -2.60 -12.66 47.09
CA GLU A 540 -1.96 -11.63 46.26
C GLU A 540 -2.63 -11.49 44.89
N GLN A 541 -3.03 -12.62 44.27
CA GLN A 541 -3.78 -12.61 43.02
C GLN A 541 -5.10 -11.84 43.18
N THR A 542 -5.88 -12.15 44.23
CA THR A 542 -7.15 -11.46 44.54
C THR A 542 -6.92 -9.98 44.82
N ALA A 543 -5.88 -9.63 45.58
CA ALA A 543 -5.53 -8.24 45.87
C ALA A 543 -5.22 -7.44 44.59
N LYS A 544 -4.50 -8.03 43.63
CA LYS A 544 -4.17 -7.39 42.34
C LYS A 544 -5.40 -7.12 41.48
N VAL A 545 -6.40 -8.00 41.48
CA VAL A 545 -7.57 -7.88 40.58
C VAL A 545 -8.80 -7.25 41.22
N LYS A 546 -8.84 -7.07 42.55
CA LYS A 546 -9.99 -6.50 43.27
C LYS A 546 -10.46 -5.16 42.69
N GLY A 547 -9.53 -4.22 42.46
CA GLY A 547 -9.86 -2.91 41.89
C GLY A 547 -10.37 -2.98 40.45
N ILE A 548 -9.84 -3.93 39.65
CA ILE A 548 -10.26 -4.14 38.26
C ILE A 548 -11.68 -4.72 38.22
N LEU A 549 -11.99 -5.68 39.10
CA LEU A 549 -13.32 -6.28 39.22
C LEU A 549 -14.39 -5.24 39.60
N GLU A 550 -14.10 -4.39 40.59
CA GLU A 550 -15.01 -3.32 41.01
C GLU A 550 -15.26 -2.30 39.88
N LEU A 551 -14.23 -1.94 39.12
CA LEU A 551 -14.34 -1.06 37.96
C LEU A 551 -15.14 -1.71 36.81
N SER A 552 -14.96 -3.02 36.58
CA SER A 552 -15.67 -3.75 35.54
C SER A 552 -17.17 -3.82 35.79
N GLU A 553 -17.56 -4.09 37.04
CA GLU A 553 -18.96 -4.05 37.49
C GLU A 553 -19.58 -2.66 37.29
N LYS A 554 -18.89 -1.59 37.72
CA LYS A 554 -19.34 -0.21 37.51
C LYS A 554 -19.49 0.15 36.03
N PHE A 555 -18.54 -0.27 35.19
CA PHE A 555 -18.60 -0.02 33.75
C PHE A 555 -19.79 -0.72 33.07
N LYS A 556 -20.12 -1.93 33.51
CA LYS A 556 -21.33 -2.67 33.07
C LYS A 556 -22.61 -1.90 33.36
N VAL A 557 -22.71 -1.31 34.55
CA VAL A 557 -23.86 -0.49 34.96
C VAL A 557 -23.93 0.79 34.11
N LEU A 558 -22.82 1.51 33.97
CA LEU A 558 -22.74 2.73 33.16
C LEU A 558 -23.07 2.50 31.69
N GLN A 559 -22.68 1.35 31.10
CA GLN A 559 -23.06 1.02 29.73
C GLN A 559 -24.56 0.80 29.57
N LYS A 560 -25.20 0.12 30.54
CA LYS A 560 -26.66 -0.06 30.55
C LYS A 560 -27.37 1.29 30.67
N GLU A 561 -26.91 2.15 31.56
CA GLU A 561 -27.43 3.51 31.74
C GLU A 561 -27.25 4.36 30.48
N ARG A 562 -26.06 4.35 29.87
CA ARG A 562 -25.77 5.05 28.61
C ARG A 562 -26.68 4.57 27.48
N ASN A 563 -26.89 3.26 27.34
CA ASN A 563 -27.75 2.71 26.28
C ASN A 563 -29.22 3.10 26.51
N ALA A 564 -29.68 3.18 27.78
CA ALA A 564 -31.01 3.68 28.12
C ALA A 564 -31.14 5.20 27.87
N LEU A 565 -30.10 5.98 28.17
CA LEU A 565 -30.04 7.43 27.95
C LEU A 565 -29.93 7.82 26.47
N ALA A 566 -29.22 7.03 25.66
CA ALA A 566 -29.12 7.25 24.21
C ALA A 566 -30.48 7.12 23.51
N HIS A 567 -31.38 6.28 24.01
CA HIS A 567 -32.78 6.24 23.55
C HIS A 567 -33.62 7.44 24.02
N GLY A 568 -33.19 8.18 25.05
CA GLY A 568 -33.90 9.35 25.58
C GLY A 568 -33.37 10.71 25.10
N GLN A 569 -32.10 10.81 24.67
CA GLN A 569 -31.46 12.07 24.27
C GLN A 569 -31.81 12.55 22.85
N GLU A 570 -32.34 11.68 21.99
CA GLU A 570 -32.79 12.07 20.64
C GLU A 570 -33.94 13.09 20.63
N VAL A 571 -34.56 13.44 21.77
CA VAL A 571 -35.72 14.36 21.79
C VAL A 571 -35.33 15.82 22.06
N LYS A 572 -34.25 16.10 22.81
CA LYS A 572 -33.92 17.49 23.24
C LYS A 572 -33.16 18.33 22.22
N SER A 573 -32.40 17.72 21.31
CA SER A 573 -31.73 18.45 20.22
C SER A 573 -32.67 18.86 19.08
N PHE A 574 -33.90 18.34 19.05
CA PHE A 574 -34.89 18.63 18.02
C PHE A 574 -35.67 19.94 18.28
N ASP A 575 -35.85 20.34 19.54
CA ASP A 575 -36.69 21.49 19.90
C ASP A 575 -36.01 22.86 19.61
N GLU A 576 -34.69 22.95 19.76
CA GLU A 576 -33.95 24.21 19.52
C GLU A 576 -33.88 24.56 18.02
N PHE A 577 -33.80 23.57 17.14
CA PHE A 577 -33.72 23.76 15.69
C PHE A 577 -35.08 24.15 15.08
N ALA A 578 -36.18 23.57 15.58
CA ALA A 578 -37.54 23.94 15.19
C ALA A 578 -37.86 25.42 15.51
N SER A 579 -37.34 25.92 16.65
CA SER A 579 -37.47 27.33 17.05
C SER A 579 -36.73 28.30 16.11
N LEU A 580 -35.53 27.91 15.66
CA LEU A 580 -34.72 28.70 14.71
C LEU A 580 -35.38 28.77 13.31
N LYS A 581 -35.96 27.65 12.84
CA LYS A 581 -36.71 27.58 11.58
C LYS A 581 -37.95 28.48 11.61
N HIS A 582 -38.68 28.50 12.73
CA HIS A 582 -39.87 29.33 12.87
C HIS A 582 -39.54 30.83 12.91
N SER A 583 -38.43 31.21 13.55
CA SER A 583 -38.03 32.62 13.70
C SER A 583 -37.47 33.26 12.42
N LEU A 584 -36.83 32.49 11.53
CA LEU A 584 -36.26 32.98 10.27
C LEU A 584 -37.19 32.87 9.05
N GLY A 585 -38.35 32.21 9.18
CA GLY A 585 -39.28 31.95 8.07
C GLY A 585 -39.87 33.22 7.43
N THR A 586 -40.39 34.13 8.26
CA THR A 586 -41.05 35.38 7.80
C THR A 586 -40.07 36.40 7.20
N PRO A 587 -38.93 36.72 7.84
CA PRO A 587 -37.94 37.64 7.26
C PRO A 587 -37.45 37.19 5.87
N ARG A 588 -37.23 35.88 5.70
CA ARG A 588 -36.77 35.27 4.43
C ARG A 588 -37.78 35.44 3.30
N GLN A 589 -39.05 35.12 3.53
CA GLN A 589 -40.10 35.28 2.50
C GLN A 589 -40.27 36.74 2.08
N ASN A 590 -40.11 37.67 3.02
CA ASN A 590 -40.16 39.10 2.73
C ASN A 590 -39.02 39.54 1.81
N ILE A 591 -37.78 39.13 2.07
CA ILE A 591 -36.62 39.45 1.21
C ILE A 591 -36.83 38.87 -0.20
N LEU A 592 -37.27 37.61 -0.30
CA LEU A 592 -37.51 36.95 -1.59
C LEU A 592 -38.61 37.65 -2.40
N SER A 593 -39.70 38.03 -1.73
CA SER A 593 -40.81 38.77 -2.36
C SER A 593 -40.35 40.14 -2.86
N ASN A 594 -39.60 40.87 -2.04
CA ASN A 594 -39.06 42.18 -2.39
C ASN A 594 -38.09 42.12 -3.58
N ALA A 595 -37.18 41.15 -3.59
CA ALA A 595 -36.27 40.93 -4.72
C ALA A 595 -37.05 40.63 -6.01
N LYS A 596 -38.07 39.75 -5.97
CA LYS A 596 -38.92 39.45 -7.13
C LYS A 596 -39.73 40.65 -7.64
N SER A 597 -40.16 41.53 -6.73
CA SER A 597 -40.89 42.75 -7.10
C SER A 597 -39.97 43.77 -7.75
N LEU A 598 -38.75 43.94 -7.23
CA LEU A 598 -37.74 44.83 -7.83
C LEU A 598 -37.32 44.34 -9.22
N ILE A 599 -37.02 43.04 -9.37
CA ILE A 599 -36.69 42.46 -10.67
C ILE A 599 -37.80 42.75 -11.68
N ARG A 600 -39.06 42.42 -11.34
CA ARG A 600 -40.19 42.70 -12.23
C ARG A 600 -40.33 44.19 -12.55
N PHE A 601 -40.17 45.07 -11.57
CA PHE A 601 -40.30 46.51 -11.78
C PHE A 601 -39.24 47.06 -12.75
N PHE A 602 -37.98 46.61 -12.66
CA PHE A 602 -36.91 47.02 -13.57
C PHE A 602 -37.00 46.35 -14.94
N GLU A 603 -37.60 45.16 -15.04
CA GLU A 603 -37.84 44.46 -16.32
C GLU A 603 -39.07 45.00 -17.07
N SER A 604 -40.10 45.47 -16.36
CA SER A 604 -41.35 45.94 -16.97
C SER A 604 -41.37 47.43 -17.33
N ASN A 605 -40.36 48.20 -16.93
CA ASN A 605 -40.28 49.64 -17.19
C ASN A 605 -39.03 49.99 -18.01
N ASP A 606 -39.23 50.27 -19.29
CA ASP A 606 -38.19 50.60 -20.27
C ASP A 606 -38.22 52.09 -20.63
N THR A 607 -38.14 52.97 -19.63
CA THR A 607 -37.97 54.40 -19.86
C THR A 607 -36.49 54.79 -19.77
N SER A 608 -36.10 55.85 -20.50
CA SER A 608 -34.71 56.31 -20.60
C SER A 608 -34.04 56.60 -19.24
N GLY A 609 -34.82 56.92 -18.20
CA GLY A 609 -34.31 57.11 -16.85
C GLY A 609 -33.86 55.82 -16.14
N PHE A 610 -34.49 54.67 -16.42
CA PHE A 610 -34.11 53.39 -15.81
C PHE A 610 -32.83 52.82 -16.43
N ASP A 611 -32.62 53.03 -17.73
CA ASP A 611 -31.39 52.60 -18.40
C ASP A 611 -30.16 53.36 -17.89
N GLU A 612 -30.32 54.65 -17.60
CA GLU A 612 -29.27 55.46 -16.98
C GLU A 612 -28.87 54.92 -15.60
N VAL A 613 -29.85 54.51 -14.77
CA VAL A 613 -29.61 53.90 -13.46
C VAL A 613 -28.90 52.53 -13.59
N LYS A 614 -29.36 51.67 -14.52
CA LYS A 614 -28.70 50.38 -14.80
C LYS A 614 -27.24 50.59 -15.23
N LYS A 615 -26.98 51.60 -16.07
CA LYS A 615 -25.64 51.93 -16.58
C LYS A 615 -24.71 52.47 -15.50
N GLN A 616 -25.16 53.43 -14.70
CA GLN A 616 -24.36 53.98 -13.59
C GLN A 616 -24.02 52.89 -12.54
N TYR A 617 -24.96 51.99 -12.27
CA TYR A 617 -24.72 50.85 -11.39
C TYR A 617 -23.64 49.92 -11.96
N ALA A 618 -23.73 49.58 -13.25
CA ALA A 618 -22.77 48.71 -13.92
C ALA A 618 -21.36 49.34 -14.01
N GLU A 619 -21.26 50.64 -14.26
CA GLU A 619 -19.98 51.33 -14.29
C GLU A 619 -19.27 51.32 -12.93
N ARG A 620 -20.03 51.50 -11.85
CA ARG A 620 -19.52 51.61 -10.48
C ARG A 620 -19.22 50.26 -9.83
N TYR A 621 -20.10 49.27 -9.99
CA TYR A 621 -19.99 47.97 -9.32
C TYR A 621 -19.52 46.84 -10.24
N LYS A 622 -19.31 47.12 -11.53
CA LYS A 622 -18.84 46.16 -12.54
C LYS A 622 -19.74 44.92 -12.69
N THR A 623 -21.01 45.04 -12.34
CA THR A 623 -22.04 43.99 -12.45
C THR A 623 -23.39 44.59 -12.82
N SER A 624 -24.33 43.77 -13.28
CA SER A 624 -25.69 44.20 -13.62
C SER A 624 -26.57 44.20 -12.37
N LEU A 625 -27.26 45.31 -12.11
CA LEU A 625 -28.22 45.44 -11.01
C LEU A 625 -29.27 44.31 -11.01
N ILE A 626 -29.76 43.93 -12.19
CA ILE A 626 -30.73 42.84 -12.33
C ILE A 626 -30.08 41.50 -11.98
N ASN A 627 -28.83 41.27 -12.40
CA ASN A 627 -28.13 40.04 -12.08
C ASN A 627 -27.85 39.92 -10.57
N ASP A 628 -27.49 41.01 -9.90
CA ASP A 628 -27.28 41.01 -8.45
C ASP A 628 -28.59 40.75 -7.69
N LEU A 629 -29.73 41.29 -8.15
CA LEU A 629 -31.04 41.00 -7.58
C LEU A 629 -31.46 39.53 -7.83
N ILE A 630 -31.13 38.98 -9.00
CA ILE A 630 -31.32 37.56 -9.30
C ILE A 630 -30.45 36.71 -8.37
N GLN A 631 -29.20 37.11 -8.11
CA GLN A 631 -28.30 36.42 -7.21
C GLN A 631 -28.84 36.42 -5.77
N ILE A 632 -29.32 37.57 -5.27
CA ILE A 632 -29.97 37.64 -3.94
C ILE A 632 -31.19 36.70 -3.88
N LYS A 633 -31.99 36.62 -4.94
CA LYS A 633 -33.12 35.68 -5.03
C LYS A 633 -32.65 34.23 -4.97
N GLU A 634 -31.57 33.89 -5.68
CA GLU A 634 -30.98 32.54 -5.70
C GLU A 634 -30.36 32.16 -4.35
N ASP A 635 -29.63 33.07 -3.71
CA ASP A 635 -29.03 32.87 -2.38
C ASP A 635 -30.09 32.65 -1.31
N ILE A 636 -31.19 33.40 -1.33
CA ILE A 636 -32.32 33.21 -0.42
C ILE A 636 -33.04 31.89 -0.69
N ASN A 637 -33.19 31.47 -1.95
CA ASN A 637 -33.71 30.14 -2.29
C ASN A 637 -32.76 29.01 -1.87
N HIS A 638 -31.45 29.24 -1.88
CA HIS A 638 -30.47 28.27 -1.39
C HIS A 638 -30.52 28.14 0.13
N ILE A 639 -30.57 29.27 0.86
CA ILE A 639 -30.80 29.29 2.32
C ILE A 639 -32.13 28.62 2.67
N SER A 640 -33.16 28.83 1.85
CA SER A 640 -34.47 28.17 1.96
C SER A 640 -34.35 26.65 1.88
N ALA A 641 -33.64 26.16 0.85
CA ALA A 641 -33.40 24.74 0.69
C ALA A 641 -32.59 24.16 1.87
N ILE A 642 -31.63 24.91 2.44
CA ILE A 642 -30.84 24.48 3.60
C ILE A 642 -31.69 24.40 4.88
N LEU A 643 -32.55 25.39 5.13
CA LEU A 643 -33.43 25.39 6.31
C LEU A 643 -34.56 24.36 6.19
N GLU A 644 -35.05 24.11 4.98
CA GLU A 644 -36.02 23.04 4.68
C GLU A 644 -35.39 21.64 4.74
N LYS A 645 -34.08 21.50 4.46
CA LYS A 645 -33.27 20.29 4.72
C LYS A 645 -33.12 19.96 6.23
N GLY A 646 -33.37 20.93 7.11
CA GLY A 646 -33.01 20.90 8.54
C GLY A 646 -34.00 20.27 9.52
N GLU A 647 -34.96 19.44 9.11
CA GLU A 647 -35.81 18.70 10.08
C GLU A 647 -35.63 17.18 10.02
N LYS A 648 -35.12 16.62 8.91
CA LYS A 648 -34.91 15.17 8.75
C LYS A 648 -33.69 14.76 7.90
N GLY A 649 -32.89 15.69 7.37
CA GLY A 649 -31.91 15.37 6.31
C GLY A 649 -32.60 14.98 5.00
N LEU A 650 -31.83 14.72 3.92
CA LEU A 650 -32.35 14.30 2.61
C LEU A 650 -33.25 13.04 2.78
N VAL A 651 -34.55 13.14 2.54
CA VAL A 651 -35.50 12.00 2.58
C VAL A 651 -35.71 11.55 1.14
N LEU A 652 -35.06 10.45 0.75
CA LEU A 652 -35.04 9.96 -0.64
C LEU A 652 -36.43 9.47 -1.07
N GLU A 653 -37.21 8.98 -0.11
CA GLU A 653 -38.55 8.41 -0.29
C GLU A 653 -39.58 9.43 -0.80
N ASN A 654 -39.29 10.74 -0.69
CA ASN A 654 -40.14 11.80 -1.24
C ASN A 654 -39.87 12.09 -2.73
N HIS A 655 -38.85 11.45 -3.32
CA HIS A 655 -38.43 11.65 -4.70
C HIS A 655 -38.68 10.38 -5.49
N GLU A 656 -39.80 10.31 -6.19
CA GLU A 656 -40.12 9.15 -7.02
C GLU A 656 -39.12 9.01 -8.18
N LEU A 657 -38.70 7.78 -8.44
CA LEU A 657 -37.82 7.44 -9.55
C LEU A 657 -38.66 7.21 -10.80
N THR A 658 -38.33 7.90 -11.88
CA THR A 658 -38.99 7.75 -13.18
C THR A 658 -37.94 7.38 -14.23
N PRO A 659 -38.35 6.72 -15.34
CA PRO A 659 -37.46 6.57 -16.49
C PRO A 659 -37.09 7.95 -17.05
N ILE A 660 -35.80 8.28 -17.05
CA ILE A 660 -35.24 9.50 -17.63
C ILE A 660 -34.37 9.11 -18.80
N SER A 661 -34.59 9.73 -19.96
CA SER A 661 -33.77 9.46 -21.15
C SER A 661 -32.31 9.85 -20.91
N VAL A 662 -31.37 9.06 -21.43
CA VAL A 662 -29.93 9.39 -21.35
C VAL A 662 -29.64 10.71 -22.07
N LYS A 663 -30.45 11.06 -23.08
CA LYS A 663 -30.43 12.36 -23.75
C LYS A 663 -30.74 13.53 -22.81
N ASP A 664 -31.72 13.38 -21.92
CA ASP A 664 -32.05 14.41 -20.91
C ASP A 664 -30.97 14.53 -19.85
N ILE A 665 -30.37 13.41 -19.43
CA ILE A 665 -29.20 13.41 -18.55
C ILE A 665 -28.03 14.15 -19.20
N GLN A 666 -27.72 13.84 -20.46
CA GLN A 666 -26.67 14.52 -21.22
C GLN A 666 -26.95 16.03 -21.37
N LYS A 667 -28.22 16.42 -21.52
CA LYS A 667 -28.63 17.83 -21.56
C LYS A 667 -28.39 18.54 -20.21
N VAL A 668 -28.66 17.87 -19.10
CA VAL A 668 -28.35 18.40 -17.76
C VAL A 668 -26.86 18.60 -17.57
N LEU A 669 -26.03 17.61 -17.96
CA LEU A 669 -24.57 17.69 -17.84
C LEU A 669 -23.98 18.81 -18.71
N ARG A 670 -24.48 18.99 -19.94
CA ARG A 670 -24.09 20.13 -20.81
C ARG A 670 -24.50 21.49 -20.24
N GLY A 671 -25.55 21.55 -19.44
CA GLY A 671 -26.07 22.78 -18.83
C GLY A 671 -25.22 23.30 -17.67
N LEU A 672 -24.23 22.52 -17.19
CA LEU A 672 -23.31 22.92 -16.14
C LEU A 672 -22.34 23.99 -16.68
N LYS A 673 -22.21 25.12 -15.96
CA LYS A 673 -21.35 26.25 -16.38
C LYS A 673 -19.89 25.78 -16.60
N SER A 674 -19.36 26.02 -17.80
CA SER A 674 -18.04 25.54 -18.29
C SER A 674 -16.83 26.23 -17.64
N SER A 675 -16.98 27.43 -17.08
CA SER A 675 -15.93 28.13 -16.34
C SER A 675 -16.42 28.47 -14.94
N ARG A 676 -15.76 27.91 -13.93
CA ARG A 676 -15.89 28.31 -12.52
C ARG A 676 -14.66 29.13 -12.15
N ASP A 677 -14.73 29.95 -11.10
CA ASP A 677 -13.64 30.87 -10.73
C ASP A 677 -12.31 30.14 -10.43
N LYS A 678 -12.36 28.83 -10.12
CA LYS A 678 -11.18 28.04 -9.72
C LYS A 678 -10.74 26.96 -10.71
N PHE A 679 -11.56 26.54 -11.66
CA PHE A 679 -11.23 25.45 -12.63
C PHE A 679 -12.12 25.51 -13.88
N THR A 680 -11.66 24.85 -14.95
CA THR A 680 -12.42 24.66 -16.18
C THR A 680 -13.11 23.29 -16.17
N LEU A 681 -14.40 23.29 -16.50
CA LEU A 681 -15.22 22.10 -16.59
C LEU A 681 -15.29 21.62 -18.04
N HIS A 682 -14.80 20.42 -18.31
CA HIS A 682 -14.91 19.76 -19.61
C HIS A 682 -15.92 18.63 -19.53
N PHE A 683 -16.80 18.55 -20.53
CA PHE A 683 -17.78 17.47 -20.64
C PHE A 683 -17.55 16.70 -21.94
N GLU A 684 -17.24 15.42 -21.80
CA GLU A 684 -17.14 14.46 -22.89
C GLU A 684 -18.46 13.70 -22.99
N GLN A 685 -19.12 13.87 -24.13
CA GLN A 685 -20.47 13.39 -24.37
C GLN A 685 -20.48 12.07 -25.15
N ALA A 686 -21.47 11.23 -24.90
CA ALA A 686 -21.75 10.07 -25.74
C ALA A 686 -22.33 10.50 -27.09
N SER A 687 -22.13 9.68 -28.12
CA SER A 687 -22.70 9.91 -29.45
C SER A 687 -24.22 9.79 -29.43
N ASN A 688 -24.90 10.47 -30.35
CA ASN A 688 -26.36 10.43 -30.42
C ASN A 688 -26.91 9.02 -30.70
N ASP A 689 -26.14 8.18 -31.39
CA ASP A 689 -26.51 6.80 -31.69
C ASP A 689 -26.40 5.90 -30.45
N GLU A 690 -25.42 6.15 -29.57
CA GLU A 690 -25.23 5.38 -28.34
C GLU A 690 -26.31 5.65 -27.29
N ILE A 691 -26.92 6.83 -27.29
CA ILE A 691 -27.91 7.24 -26.27
C ILE A 691 -29.37 7.01 -26.68
N LYS A 692 -29.61 6.73 -27.97
CA LYS A 692 -30.95 6.65 -28.56
C LYS A 692 -31.78 5.52 -27.94
N GLY A 693 -32.99 5.84 -27.49
CA GLY A 693 -33.93 4.86 -26.92
C GLY A 693 -33.50 4.27 -25.56
N LYS A 694 -32.48 4.84 -24.93
CA LYS A 694 -31.95 4.40 -23.63
C LYS A 694 -32.37 5.36 -22.53
N ALA A 695 -32.81 4.81 -21.41
CA ALA A 695 -33.17 5.56 -20.21
C ALA A 695 -32.54 4.93 -18.96
N ILE A 696 -32.53 5.67 -17.86
CA ILE A 696 -32.19 5.16 -16.53
C ILE A 696 -33.34 5.43 -15.56
N LEU A 697 -33.48 4.62 -14.52
CA LEU A 697 -34.45 4.86 -13.46
C LEU A 697 -33.85 5.84 -12.44
N ALA A 698 -34.26 7.11 -12.49
CA ALA A 698 -33.66 8.16 -11.66
C ALA A 698 -34.67 9.26 -11.30
N ASN A 699 -34.30 10.12 -10.36
CA ASN A 699 -35.00 11.39 -10.13
C ASN A 699 -34.08 12.54 -10.53
N LEU A 700 -34.51 13.41 -11.46
CA LEU A 700 -33.65 14.44 -12.03
C LEU A 700 -33.09 15.40 -10.97
N THR A 701 -33.89 15.73 -9.96
CA THR A 701 -33.49 16.62 -8.85
C THR A 701 -32.41 15.96 -8.00
N LEU A 702 -32.58 14.68 -7.64
CA LEU A 702 -31.57 13.94 -6.90
C LEU A 702 -30.29 13.74 -7.73
N PHE A 703 -30.41 13.53 -9.04
CA PHE A 703 -29.25 13.42 -9.94
C PHE A 703 -28.44 14.71 -10.00
N GLN A 704 -29.10 15.87 -10.11
CA GLN A 704 -28.44 17.18 -10.03
C GLN A 704 -27.72 17.38 -8.69
N ILE A 705 -28.37 17.01 -7.58
CA ILE A 705 -27.75 17.09 -6.25
C ILE A 705 -26.48 16.23 -6.14
N LEU A 706 -26.49 15.02 -6.73
CA LEU A 706 -25.32 14.13 -6.75
C LEU A 706 -24.14 14.79 -7.48
N ILE A 707 -24.37 15.33 -8.67
CA ILE A 707 -23.33 15.98 -9.49
C ILE A 707 -22.83 17.28 -8.81
N ASP A 708 -23.74 18.12 -8.31
CA ASP A 708 -23.39 19.37 -7.65
C ASP A 708 -22.56 19.16 -6.38
N ASN A 709 -22.84 18.11 -5.60
CA ASN A 709 -22.04 17.78 -4.43
C ASN A 709 -20.59 17.43 -4.79
N ILE A 710 -20.37 16.72 -5.89
CA ILE A 710 -19.02 16.35 -6.36
C ILE A 710 -18.28 17.61 -6.84
N ILE A 711 -18.93 18.43 -7.66
CA ILE A 711 -18.36 19.68 -8.17
C ILE A 711 -18.04 20.65 -7.03
N SER A 712 -18.95 20.81 -6.06
CA SER A 712 -18.74 21.69 -4.90
C SER A 712 -17.59 21.20 -4.02
N ASN A 713 -17.40 19.88 -3.89
CA ASN A 713 -16.26 19.32 -3.17
C ASN A 713 -14.93 19.63 -3.87
N ALA A 714 -14.88 19.51 -5.20
CA ALA A 714 -13.71 19.88 -5.98
C ALA A 714 -13.40 21.40 -5.86
N GLU A 715 -14.43 22.25 -5.90
CA GLU A 715 -14.29 23.70 -5.76
C GLU A 715 -13.79 24.14 -4.38
N LYS A 716 -14.29 23.49 -3.32
CA LYS A 716 -13.94 23.82 -1.92
C LYS A 716 -12.59 23.25 -1.50
N TYR A 717 -12.31 22.00 -1.86
CA TYR A 717 -11.19 21.24 -1.31
C TYR A 717 -10.17 20.81 -2.36
N GLY A 718 -10.60 20.56 -3.60
CA GLY A 718 -9.73 20.17 -4.70
C GLY A 718 -8.87 21.31 -5.24
N PHE A 719 -9.42 22.52 -5.39
CA PHE A 719 -8.71 23.65 -6.00
C PHE A 719 -8.48 24.80 -5.00
N LYS A 720 -7.24 24.95 -4.52
CA LYS A 720 -6.86 26.05 -3.62
C LYS A 720 -6.53 27.35 -4.35
N ASN A 721 -5.84 27.28 -5.49
CA ASN A 721 -5.40 28.44 -6.27
C ASN A 721 -6.17 28.51 -7.60
N ILE A 722 -6.45 29.72 -8.09
CA ILE A 722 -7.05 29.94 -9.41
C ILE A 722 -5.96 29.71 -10.48
N SER A 723 -6.16 28.72 -11.35
CA SER A 723 -5.23 28.39 -12.44
C SER A 723 -6.01 27.94 -13.68
N LYS A 724 -5.54 28.33 -14.87
CA LYS A 724 -6.08 27.85 -16.16
C LYS A 724 -5.79 26.38 -16.43
N LEU A 725 -4.91 25.77 -15.63
CA LEU A 725 -4.56 24.34 -15.72
C LEU A 725 -5.42 23.46 -14.81
N ASN A 726 -6.30 24.05 -13.98
CA ASN A 726 -7.22 23.30 -13.14
C ASN A 726 -8.38 22.79 -13.99
N LEU A 727 -8.57 21.47 -14.03
CA LEU A 727 -9.50 20.76 -14.89
C LEU A 727 -10.37 19.81 -14.07
N LEU A 728 -11.68 19.89 -14.30
CA LEU A 728 -12.63 18.85 -13.93
C LEU A 728 -13.25 18.30 -15.20
N ILE A 729 -13.05 17.01 -15.45
CA ILE A 729 -13.58 16.31 -16.64
C ILE A 729 -14.77 15.45 -16.20
N ILE A 730 -15.89 15.58 -16.89
CA ILE A 730 -17.05 14.68 -16.76
C ILE A 730 -17.15 13.91 -18.07
N GLU A 731 -17.02 12.60 -18.00
CA GLU A 731 -17.07 11.70 -19.16
C GLU A 731 -18.33 10.82 -19.04
N LEU A 732 -19.20 10.88 -20.05
CA LEU A 732 -20.40 10.06 -20.17
C LEU A 732 -20.18 8.98 -21.22
N LYS A 733 -20.18 7.71 -20.79
CA LYS A 733 -20.08 6.53 -21.65
C LYS A 733 -21.36 5.71 -21.58
N VAL A 734 -21.83 5.19 -22.71
CA VAL A 734 -23.11 4.47 -22.78
C VAL A 734 -22.93 3.18 -23.55
N THR A 735 -23.19 2.07 -22.88
CA THR A 735 -23.14 0.71 -23.45
C THR A 735 -24.56 0.19 -23.68
N GLU A 736 -24.75 -1.08 -24.03
CA GLU A 736 -26.09 -1.68 -24.10
C GLU A 736 -26.73 -1.84 -22.71
N GLU A 737 -25.93 -2.13 -21.69
CA GLU A 737 -26.42 -2.47 -20.35
C GLU A 737 -26.27 -1.33 -19.33
N LEU A 738 -25.27 -0.45 -19.50
CA LEU A 738 -24.88 0.53 -18.50
C LEU A 738 -24.63 1.92 -19.09
N MET A 739 -25.08 2.94 -18.34
CA MET A 739 -24.66 4.33 -18.47
C MET A 739 -23.61 4.64 -17.40
N ILE A 740 -22.39 4.93 -17.82
CA ILE A 740 -21.24 5.20 -16.94
C ILE A 740 -20.96 6.70 -16.95
N ILE A 741 -20.84 7.28 -15.77
CA ILE A 741 -20.39 8.67 -15.57
C ILE A 741 -19.12 8.66 -14.75
N GLU A 742 -18.05 9.22 -15.33
CA GLU A 742 -16.75 9.35 -14.68
C GLU A 742 -16.41 10.83 -14.49
N MET A 743 -16.13 11.25 -13.26
CA MET A 743 -15.79 12.64 -12.91
C MET A 743 -14.36 12.69 -12.36
N LYS A 744 -13.45 13.30 -13.12
CA LYS A 744 -12.01 13.35 -12.85
C LYS A 744 -11.60 14.76 -12.45
N ASN A 745 -10.82 14.88 -11.38
CA ASN A 745 -10.34 16.17 -10.86
C ASN A 745 -8.81 16.14 -10.78
N ASN A 746 -8.13 17.10 -11.44
CA ASN A 746 -6.66 17.23 -11.44
C ASN A 746 -6.09 18.14 -10.32
N GLY A 747 -6.93 18.55 -9.38
CA GLY A 747 -6.57 19.37 -8.24
C GLY A 747 -5.85 18.59 -7.14
N LEU A 748 -5.94 19.08 -5.91
CA LEU A 748 -5.36 18.43 -4.74
C LEU A 748 -6.00 17.06 -4.50
N PRO A 749 -5.18 16.05 -4.15
CA PRO A 749 -5.69 14.77 -3.70
C PRO A 749 -6.46 14.91 -2.38
N PHE A 750 -7.25 13.90 -2.07
CA PHE A 750 -7.76 13.73 -0.72
C PHE A 750 -6.61 13.51 0.28
N PRO A 751 -6.76 13.87 1.56
CA PRO A 751 -5.69 13.69 2.55
C PRO A 751 -5.27 12.23 2.76
N GLU A 752 -3.99 12.00 3.10
CA GLU A 752 -3.47 10.69 3.46
C GLU A 752 -4.33 10.03 4.57
N ASN A 753 -4.77 8.79 4.32
CA ASN A 753 -5.74 8.00 5.13
C ASN A 753 -7.22 8.32 4.94
N PHE A 754 -7.61 9.05 3.91
CA PHE A 754 -9.02 9.25 3.56
C PHE A 754 -9.48 8.16 2.57
N SER A 755 -10.50 7.38 2.94
CA SER A 755 -11.05 6.28 2.12
C SER A 755 -12.49 6.57 1.70
N LYS A 756 -13.04 5.79 0.75
CA LYS A 756 -14.48 5.86 0.39
C LYS A 756 -15.35 5.73 1.64
N GLU A 757 -15.01 4.83 2.56
CA GLU A 757 -15.76 4.62 3.82
C GLU A 757 -15.73 5.86 4.72
N LYS A 758 -14.61 6.59 4.76
CA LYS A 758 -14.53 7.86 5.49
C LYS A 758 -15.23 9.00 4.75
N PHE A 759 -15.24 8.99 3.43
CA PHE A 759 -15.94 9.99 2.61
C PHE A 759 -17.46 9.91 2.80
N ILE A 760 -18.00 8.69 2.85
CA ILE A 760 -19.44 8.44 2.99
C ILE A 760 -19.93 8.44 4.44
N ALA A 761 -19.03 8.55 5.42
CA ALA A 761 -19.39 8.60 6.83
C ALA A 761 -20.05 9.94 7.18
N LYS A 762 -21.21 9.88 7.83
CA LYS A 762 -21.97 11.06 8.26
C LYS A 762 -21.14 11.88 9.25
N PHE A 763 -20.98 13.18 8.98
CA PHE A 763 -20.19 14.13 9.78
C PHE A 763 -18.67 13.89 9.78
N SER A 764 -18.16 13.13 8.81
CA SER A 764 -16.72 12.96 8.60
C SER A 764 -16.17 14.14 7.79
N THR A 765 -15.24 14.90 8.37
CA THR A 765 -14.54 16.00 7.69
C THR A 765 -13.03 15.83 7.81
N SER A 766 -12.30 16.20 6.77
CA SER A 766 -10.83 16.21 6.75
C SER A 766 -10.21 17.46 7.36
N SER A 767 -11.03 18.47 7.68
CA SER A 767 -10.61 19.78 8.18
C SER A 767 -11.57 20.25 9.26
N VAL A 768 -11.03 20.56 10.44
CA VAL A 768 -11.77 20.97 11.66
C VAL A 768 -12.56 22.27 11.45
N ASP A 769 -12.16 23.10 10.48
CA ASP A 769 -12.66 24.48 10.36
C ASP A 769 -13.59 24.77 9.17
N ASN A 770 -13.87 23.85 8.23
CA ASN A 770 -14.54 24.24 6.98
C ASN A 770 -15.38 23.17 6.23
N GLY A 771 -16.08 22.25 6.90
CA GLY A 771 -16.96 21.30 6.20
C GLY A 771 -18.14 20.81 7.03
N SER A 772 -19.28 20.52 6.37
CA SER A 772 -20.47 19.96 7.03
C SER A 772 -20.41 18.43 7.21
N GLY A 773 -19.51 17.74 6.48
CA GLY A 773 -19.37 16.27 6.51
C GLY A 773 -20.60 15.51 5.99
N LEU A 774 -21.50 16.20 5.25
CA LEU A 774 -22.75 15.63 4.72
C LEU A 774 -22.68 15.33 3.21
N GLY A 775 -21.78 15.97 2.46
CA GLY A 775 -21.72 15.85 1.00
C GLY A 775 -21.42 14.43 0.50
N GLY A 776 -20.41 13.76 1.06
CA GLY A 776 -20.09 12.37 0.67
C GLY A 776 -21.13 11.35 1.14
N TYR A 777 -21.77 11.61 2.28
CA TYR A 777 -22.90 10.81 2.78
C TYR A 777 -24.12 10.88 1.84
N ASP A 778 -24.45 12.08 1.34
CA ASP A 778 -25.57 12.28 0.41
C ASP A 778 -25.29 11.68 -0.98
N ILE A 779 -24.06 11.79 -1.50
CA ILE A 779 -23.65 11.13 -2.75
C ILE A 779 -23.91 9.63 -2.68
N ASN A 780 -23.48 8.97 -1.59
CA ASN A 780 -23.66 7.53 -1.43
C ASN A 780 -25.12 7.12 -1.33
N ARG A 781 -25.93 7.91 -0.60
CA ARG A 781 -27.37 7.65 -0.45
C ARG A 781 -28.12 7.79 -1.77
N ILE A 782 -27.84 8.84 -2.53
CA ILE A 782 -28.48 9.06 -3.85
C ILE A 782 -28.06 7.96 -4.82
N ALA A 783 -26.76 7.65 -4.92
CA ALA A 783 -26.28 6.59 -5.80
C ALA A 783 -26.91 5.23 -5.46
N SER A 784 -27.00 4.89 -4.17
CA SER A 784 -27.68 3.66 -3.71
C SER A 784 -29.17 3.65 -4.04
N TYR A 785 -29.84 4.81 -3.96
CA TYR A 785 -31.26 4.93 -4.31
C TYR A 785 -31.51 4.79 -5.82
N PHE A 786 -30.51 5.11 -6.66
CA PHE A 786 -30.53 4.87 -8.10
C PHE A 786 -29.99 3.48 -8.49
N ASP A 787 -29.99 2.52 -7.57
CA ASP A 787 -29.49 1.15 -7.75
C ASP A 787 -28.00 1.05 -8.12
N ASN A 788 -27.18 1.99 -7.63
CA ASN A 788 -25.72 1.99 -7.78
C ASN A 788 -24.98 2.12 -6.43
N PRO A 789 -25.11 1.15 -5.51
CA PRO A 789 -24.43 1.19 -4.20
C PRO A 789 -22.90 1.04 -4.30
N ASP A 790 -22.40 0.39 -5.37
CA ASP A 790 -21.00 0.03 -5.56
C ASP A 790 -20.21 1.02 -6.45
N TRP A 791 -20.63 2.28 -6.52
CA TRP A 791 -19.89 3.34 -7.23
C TRP A 791 -18.43 3.44 -6.77
N GLU A 792 -17.49 3.78 -7.63
CA GLU A 792 -16.05 3.74 -7.33
C GLU A 792 -15.50 5.14 -7.01
N LEU A 793 -14.63 5.21 -6.00
CA LEU A 793 -13.79 6.38 -5.72
C LEU A 793 -12.33 5.95 -5.82
N THR A 794 -11.66 6.38 -6.88
CA THR A 794 -10.23 6.12 -7.08
C THR A 794 -9.43 7.33 -6.63
N LEU A 795 -8.47 7.11 -5.74
CA LEU A 795 -7.57 8.12 -5.22
C LEU A 795 -6.14 7.70 -5.55
N ASN A 796 -5.44 8.50 -6.35
CA ASN A 796 -4.05 8.23 -6.75
C ASN A 796 -3.25 9.54 -6.78
N GLU A 797 -2.48 9.82 -5.73
CA GLU A 797 -1.74 11.08 -5.60
C GLU A 797 -0.68 11.30 -6.70
N GLU A 798 -0.31 10.25 -7.43
CA GLU A 798 0.71 10.26 -8.49
C GLU A 798 0.09 10.35 -9.91
N ASP A 799 -1.25 10.30 -10.02
CA ASP A 799 -1.98 10.44 -11.28
C ASP A 799 -2.21 11.92 -11.63
N ILE A 800 -2.36 12.22 -12.93
CA ILE A 800 -2.77 13.54 -13.43
C ILE A 800 -4.16 13.89 -12.87
N PHE A 801 -5.03 12.90 -12.67
CA PHE A 801 -6.33 13.07 -12.01
C PHE A 801 -6.36 12.31 -10.69
N PRO A 802 -5.86 12.90 -9.59
CA PRO A 802 -5.71 12.19 -8.32
C PRO A 802 -7.02 11.81 -7.65
N VAL A 803 -8.16 12.29 -8.16
CA VAL A 803 -9.50 11.98 -7.66
C VAL A 803 -10.42 11.65 -8.83
N ILE A 804 -10.96 10.43 -8.84
CA ILE A 804 -11.91 9.96 -9.85
C ILE A 804 -13.14 9.36 -9.17
N PHE A 805 -14.33 9.88 -9.51
CA PHE A 805 -15.62 9.30 -9.13
C PHE A 805 -16.21 8.57 -10.33
N ARG A 806 -16.65 7.32 -10.16
CA ARG A 806 -17.26 6.55 -11.24
C ARG A 806 -18.59 5.94 -10.80
N PHE A 807 -19.66 6.30 -11.50
CA PHE A 807 -21.02 5.78 -11.29
C PHE A 807 -21.45 4.96 -12.50
N SER A 808 -22.17 3.87 -12.25
CA SER A 808 -22.63 2.94 -13.29
C SER A 808 -24.12 2.65 -13.12
N PHE A 809 -24.96 3.21 -13.97
CA PHE A 809 -26.42 3.10 -13.86
C PHE A 809 -26.95 2.08 -14.89
N PRO A 810 -27.85 1.17 -14.50
CA PRO A 810 -28.44 0.21 -15.41
C PRO A 810 -29.36 0.90 -16.42
N ILE A 811 -29.23 0.54 -17.69
CA ILE A 811 -30.07 1.06 -18.77
C ILE A 811 -31.38 0.29 -18.82
N ILE A 812 -32.47 1.04 -18.95
CA ILE A 812 -33.80 0.52 -19.26
C ILE A 812 -34.22 0.95 -20.68
N PRO A 813 -34.87 0.05 -21.46
CA PRO A 813 -35.36 0.38 -22.79
C PRO A 813 -36.53 1.36 -22.70
N MET A 814 -36.44 2.45 -23.46
CA MET A 814 -37.49 3.47 -23.49
C MET A 814 -38.47 3.16 -24.63
N ILE A 815 -39.73 2.88 -24.30
CA ILE A 815 -40.71 2.33 -25.27
C ILE A 815 -41.24 3.38 -26.28
N ASN A 816 -41.00 4.68 -26.10
CA ASN A 816 -41.35 5.70 -27.08
C ASN A 816 -40.34 6.86 -27.03
N GLU A 817 -39.64 7.13 -28.13
CA GLU A 817 -38.76 8.30 -28.31
C GLU A 817 -39.25 9.20 -29.44
#